data_AF-A0A4Z0KMD2-F1
#
_entry.id   AF-A0A4Z0KMD2-F1
#
_cell.length_a   1.000
_cell.length_b   1.000
_cell.length_c   1.000
_cell.angle_alpha   90.00
_cell.angle_beta   90.00
_cell.angle_gamma   90.00
#
_symmetry.space_group_name_H-M   'P 1'
#
loop_
_entity.id
_entity.type
_entity.pdbx_description
1 polymer ?
#
loop_
_entity_poly.entity_id
_entity_poly.type
_entity_poly.pdbx_seq_one_letter_code
_entity_poly.pdbx_strand_id
1 'polypeptide(L)'
;MKTAVKDARANETSPVDEVLPARSMFTLGLQHVLVIYAGVVAVPLILGGALELTQQEIVLLINCNLIIGGLATLLQTLGVWRFGARLPLIQGASFIALAPMMQIGTEYGLPYVFGSVMIAGLLAIGLAPLFSRLLRFFPRVVIGCLITIVGISLMPAAAGWLGGGEGSESFGAPKHLLIGLLTIAVTVVVYVAFKGLMSSLSVLIGMAVGTIVAMFTGLSDFKGVADAAWIGVAMPMSFGLPKFDLVPILIMTLAMVVIMAETTGNTLAIGRMVDTPISPRRLGNAFRGEGLATMLSAIFNGFPLNAFSQNTGLIAMTRVRSRYVVAVAGAIMVVMGLIPKFGAIVAAIPPAVLGGGAIVMFGMTTAAGIQELSRVKYEGTHNALIVAISMSVGVLPMAMPSLLGEIKGPLSLILESGIFLCAIVAVLLNAIVNNRFVAKEEKVEKTEMTQTQRAEAAMSSDAAEHIDEDVSVSESATADADLAFLRQTVVLATEAKNRGRHPFASTVVASDGAVLASEGNNSMPPEGDPTQHAELRAAAQAARKFSAEELSSATLYTSAEPCVMCTGAIYWTGIGRIVYALSESRLLGLTGDDPENPTFDLPCWEVIARGQRHIEVVGPLIEDEAAVAHEGFWTRRTDVN
;
A
#
# COMPACT_ATOMS: atom_id res chain seq x y z
N MET A 1 -2.74 15.58 -38.34
CA MET A 1 -3.53 15.94 -37.13
C MET A 1 -3.60 14.80 -36.11
N LYS A 2 -3.90 13.55 -36.50
CA LYS A 2 -3.82 12.37 -35.60
C LYS A 2 -2.43 12.07 -35.02
N THR A 3 -1.36 12.44 -35.72
CA THR A 3 0.03 12.36 -35.21
C THR A 3 0.30 13.40 -34.13
N ALA A 4 -0.19 14.63 -34.30
CA ALA A 4 0.02 15.73 -33.36
C ALA A 4 -0.76 15.57 -32.02
N VAL A 5 -1.90 14.88 -32.03
CA VAL A 5 -2.66 14.57 -30.80
C VAL A 5 -2.04 13.41 -30.02
N LYS A 6 -1.37 12.46 -30.70
CA LYS A 6 -0.54 11.43 -30.06
C LYS A 6 0.71 12.03 -29.40
N ASP A 7 1.28 13.06 -30.01
CA ASP A 7 2.44 13.77 -29.46
C ASP A 7 2.07 14.69 -28.27
N ALA A 8 0.84 15.21 -28.21
CA ALA A 8 0.38 16.07 -27.12
C ALA A 8 0.03 15.31 -25.82
N ARG A 9 -0.56 14.10 -25.92
CA ARG A 9 -0.82 13.22 -24.74
C ARG A 9 0.44 12.48 -24.24
N ALA A 10 1.54 12.51 -25.00
CA ALA A 10 2.80 11.90 -24.61
C ALA A 10 3.64 12.77 -23.63
N ASN A 11 3.19 13.99 -23.30
CA ASN A 11 3.98 14.98 -22.59
C ASN A 11 3.51 15.30 -21.15
N GLU A 12 2.46 14.66 -20.63
CA GLU A 12 2.20 14.71 -19.18
C GLU A 12 3.06 13.66 -18.48
N THR A 13 4.18 14.10 -17.93
CA THR A 13 5.01 13.27 -17.06
C THR A 13 4.18 12.77 -15.89
N SER A 14 4.13 11.45 -15.67
CA SER A 14 3.47 10.86 -14.50
C SER A 14 3.89 11.59 -13.21
N PRO A 15 2.99 11.81 -12.23
CA PRO A 15 3.33 12.46 -10.96
C PRO A 15 4.50 11.80 -10.21
N VAL A 16 4.73 10.50 -10.45
CA VAL A 16 5.88 9.76 -9.91
C VAL A 16 7.19 10.16 -10.57
N ASP A 17 7.14 10.48 -11.86
CA ASP A 17 8.28 10.80 -12.72
C ASP A 17 8.48 12.32 -12.91
N GLU A 18 7.71 13.14 -12.17
CA GLU A 18 7.84 14.60 -12.20
C GLU A 18 9.18 15.04 -11.60
N VAL A 19 9.94 15.85 -12.34
CA VAL A 19 11.19 16.46 -11.87
C VAL A 19 10.89 17.88 -11.40
N LEU A 20 10.93 18.10 -10.08
CA LEU A 20 10.72 19.41 -9.48
C LEU A 20 11.97 20.30 -9.59
N PRO A 21 11.85 21.62 -9.39
CA PRO A 21 13.02 22.49 -9.29
C PRO A 21 14.01 22.00 -8.22
N ALA A 22 15.32 22.14 -8.49
CA ALA A 22 16.38 21.61 -7.63
C ALA A 22 16.27 22.03 -6.16
N ARG A 23 15.87 23.30 -5.91
CA ARG A 23 15.62 23.81 -4.55
C ARG A 23 14.50 23.03 -3.85
N SER A 24 13.37 22.83 -4.54
CA SER A 24 12.23 22.09 -4.01
C SER A 24 12.58 20.63 -3.74
N MET A 25 13.28 19.98 -4.68
CA MET A 25 13.75 18.61 -4.50
C MET A 25 14.67 18.48 -3.28
N PHE A 26 15.59 19.43 -3.09
CA PHE A 26 16.47 19.43 -1.93
C PHE A 26 15.70 19.64 -0.61
N THR A 27 14.82 20.64 -0.53
CA THR A 27 14.09 20.94 0.71
C THR A 27 13.11 19.84 1.10
N LEU A 28 12.42 19.26 0.12
CA LEU A 28 11.46 18.17 0.33
C LEU A 28 12.19 16.85 0.58
N GLY A 29 13.31 16.61 -0.11
CA GLY A 29 14.19 15.47 0.16
C GLY A 29 14.75 15.52 1.58
N LEU A 30 15.19 16.69 2.04
CA LEU A 30 15.62 16.90 3.43
C LEU A 30 14.48 16.63 4.41
N GLN A 31 13.25 17.02 4.10
CA GLN A 31 12.09 16.70 4.93
C GLN A 31 11.90 15.17 5.07
N HIS A 32 12.02 14.40 4.00
CA HIS A 32 11.97 12.93 4.08
C HIS A 32 13.06 12.37 4.99
N VAL A 33 14.30 12.90 4.89
CA VAL A 33 15.41 12.46 5.75
C VAL A 33 15.13 12.80 7.21
N LEU A 34 14.69 14.01 7.52
CA LEU A 34 14.43 14.43 8.90
C LEU A 34 13.29 13.63 9.55
N VAL A 35 12.27 13.24 8.78
CA VAL A 35 11.17 12.39 9.27
C VAL A 35 11.63 10.95 9.54
N ILE A 36 12.44 10.37 8.65
CA ILE A 36 12.91 8.99 8.82
C ILE A 36 14.07 8.88 9.83
N TYR A 37 14.79 9.99 10.08
CA TYR A 37 16.06 9.99 10.80
C TYR A 37 15.98 9.28 12.15
N ALA A 38 15.00 9.63 12.97
CA ALA A 38 14.80 9.04 14.29
C ALA A 38 14.59 7.51 14.20
N GLY A 39 13.89 7.04 13.16
CA GLY A 39 13.65 5.62 12.93
C GLY A 39 14.91 4.87 12.49
N VAL A 40 15.68 5.44 11.57
CA VAL A 40 16.92 4.82 11.06
C VAL A 40 17.98 4.68 12.16
N VAL A 41 18.09 5.67 13.05
CA VAL A 41 19.09 5.63 14.13
C VAL A 41 18.66 4.77 15.32
N ALA A 42 17.37 4.55 15.52
CA ALA A 42 16.85 3.78 16.64
C ALA A 42 17.35 2.32 16.62
N VAL A 43 17.33 1.64 15.48
CA VAL A 43 17.74 0.23 15.40
C VAL A 43 19.21 0.02 15.82
N PRO A 44 20.21 0.75 15.29
CA PRO A 44 21.58 0.71 15.80
C PRO A 44 21.71 1.02 17.29
N LEU A 45 20.95 1.99 17.80
CA LEU A 45 20.99 2.37 19.22
C LEU A 45 20.44 1.27 20.13
N ILE A 46 19.31 0.64 19.75
CA ILE A 46 18.70 -0.42 20.55
C ILE A 46 19.61 -1.65 20.54
N LEU A 47 20.04 -2.09 19.35
CA LEU A 47 20.89 -3.26 19.21
C LEU A 47 22.25 -3.04 19.91
N GLY A 48 22.87 -1.87 19.70
CA GLY A 48 24.16 -1.55 20.30
C GLY A 48 24.11 -1.44 21.81
N GLY A 49 23.03 -0.86 22.37
CA GLY A 49 22.83 -0.85 23.82
C GLY A 49 22.61 -2.25 24.39
N ALA A 50 21.81 -3.08 23.72
CA ALA A 50 21.52 -4.44 24.17
C ALA A 50 22.72 -5.40 24.08
N LEU A 51 23.62 -5.18 23.12
CA LEU A 51 24.85 -5.96 22.95
C LEU A 51 26.08 -5.31 23.62
N GLU A 52 25.86 -4.29 24.46
CA GLU A 52 26.91 -3.56 25.20
C GLU A 52 28.05 -3.03 24.31
N LEU A 53 27.72 -2.59 23.09
CA LEU A 53 28.70 -2.04 22.15
C LEU A 53 29.22 -0.68 22.64
N THR A 54 30.45 -0.38 22.28
CA THR A 54 31.06 0.92 22.57
C THR A 54 30.35 2.04 21.80
N GLN A 55 30.43 3.27 22.31
CA GLN A 55 29.86 4.44 21.63
C GLN A 55 30.41 4.59 20.20
N GLN A 56 31.69 4.28 19.97
CA GLN A 56 32.31 4.35 18.65
C GLN A 56 31.71 3.33 17.68
N GLU A 57 31.45 2.12 18.14
CA GLU A 57 30.79 1.07 17.36
C GLU A 57 29.35 1.43 17.03
N ILE A 58 28.61 2.02 17.97
CA ILE A 58 27.25 2.52 17.74
C ILE A 58 27.26 3.63 16.68
N VAL A 59 28.19 4.59 16.77
CA VAL A 59 28.35 5.65 15.78
C VAL A 59 28.67 5.06 14.40
N LEU A 60 29.53 4.05 14.33
CA LEU A 60 29.83 3.33 13.10
C LEU A 60 28.57 2.70 12.51
N LEU A 61 27.79 1.96 13.31
CA LEU A 61 26.55 1.33 12.87
C LEU A 61 25.51 2.35 12.38
N ILE A 62 25.37 3.49 13.05
CA ILE A 62 24.48 4.59 12.62
C ILE A 62 24.90 5.09 11.23
N ASN A 63 26.17 5.39 11.05
CA ASN A 63 26.70 5.89 9.78
C ASN A 63 26.53 4.88 8.64
N CYS A 64 26.86 3.62 8.89
CA CYS A 64 26.68 2.53 7.93
C CYS A 64 25.21 2.40 7.47
N ASN A 65 24.27 2.40 8.41
CA ASN A 65 22.85 2.28 8.09
C ASN A 65 22.29 3.51 7.38
N LEU A 66 22.81 4.72 7.65
CA LEU A 66 22.47 5.92 6.87
C LEU A 66 22.97 5.81 5.42
N ILE A 67 24.23 5.38 5.22
CA ILE A 67 24.80 5.20 3.87
C ILE A 67 24.00 4.16 3.10
N ILE A 68 23.86 2.96 3.67
CA ILE A 68 23.20 1.85 2.99
C ILE A 68 21.71 2.12 2.80
N GLY A 69 21.01 2.67 3.79
CA GLY A 69 19.62 3.09 3.63
C GLY A 69 19.44 4.14 2.53
N GLY A 70 20.40 5.08 2.39
CA GLY A 70 20.43 6.05 1.31
C GLY A 70 20.65 5.40 -0.06
N LEU A 71 21.61 4.48 -0.18
CA LEU A 71 21.86 3.72 -1.42
C LEU A 71 20.67 2.82 -1.80
N ALA A 72 20.04 2.19 -0.82
CA ALA A 72 18.83 1.40 -1.01
C ALA A 72 17.66 2.26 -1.48
N THR A 73 17.50 3.45 -0.90
CA THR A 73 16.51 4.44 -1.33
C THR A 73 16.74 4.85 -2.79
N LEU A 74 17.99 5.13 -3.17
CA LEU A 74 18.35 5.44 -4.56
C LEU A 74 18.04 4.26 -5.50
N LEU A 75 18.40 3.04 -5.11
CA LEU A 75 18.09 1.84 -5.89
C LEU A 75 16.58 1.68 -6.08
N GLN A 76 15.80 1.89 -5.02
CA GLN A 76 14.36 1.69 -5.03
C GLN A 76 13.61 2.75 -5.84
N THR A 77 14.09 4.01 -5.79
CA THR A 77 13.50 5.16 -6.47
C THR A 77 13.92 5.27 -7.94
N LEU A 78 15.19 5.05 -8.26
CA LEU A 78 15.71 5.17 -9.63
C LEU A 78 15.53 3.87 -10.42
N GLY A 79 15.68 2.73 -9.76
CA GLY A 79 15.51 1.40 -10.34
C GLY A 79 16.56 1.04 -11.40
N VAL A 80 17.33 -0.02 -11.15
CA VAL A 80 18.32 -0.56 -12.08
C VAL A 80 17.87 -1.94 -12.55
N TRP A 81 17.54 -2.07 -13.84
CA TRP A 81 17.08 -3.32 -14.45
C TRP A 81 15.84 -3.92 -13.75
N ARG A 82 16.00 -5.02 -12.99
CA ARG A 82 14.94 -5.69 -12.21
C ARG A 82 15.04 -5.39 -10.70
N PHE A 83 15.87 -4.44 -10.30
CA PHE A 83 16.07 -4.05 -8.91
C PHE A 83 15.53 -2.64 -8.70
N GLY A 84 14.54 -2.50 -7.82
CA GLY A 84 13.88 -1.23 -7.51
C GLY A 84 12.51 -1.08 -8.14
N ALA A 85 11.54 -0.61 -7.35
CA ALA A 85 10.15 -0.44 -7.79
C ALA A 85 9.91 0.82 -8.65
N ARG A 86 10.87 1.76 -8.68
CA ARG A 86 10.71 3.08 -9.30
C ARG A 86 9.58 3.90 -8.69
N LEU A 87 9.46 3.83 -7.37
CA LEU A 87 8.46 4.53 -6.56
C LEU A 87 9.16 5.37 -5.49
N PRO A 88 8.50 6.39 -4.92
CA PRO A 88 9.01 7.20 -3.80
C PRO A 88 9.07 6.39 -2.49
N LEU A 89 9.86 5.32 -2.48
CA LEU A 89 10.07 4.41 -1.36
C LEU A 89 11.42 4.74 -0.72
N ILE A 90 11.37 5.33 0.47
CA ILE A 90 12.56 5.49 1.30
C ILE A 90 12.83 4.18 2.05
N GLN A 91 14.10 3.87 2.25
CA GLN A 91 14.57 2.65 2.89
C GLN A 91 15.35 2.97 4.16
N GLY A 92 15.21 2.12 5.17
CA GLY A 92 15.96 2.22 6.42
C GLY A 92 16.04 0.88 7.13
N ALA A 93 16.77 0.83 8.25
CA ALA A 93 16.90 -0.38 9.07
C ALA A 93 15.54 -0.82 9.63
N SER A 94 15.21 -2.09 9.47
CA SER A 94 13.90 -2.64 9.83
C SER A 94 13.79 -2.98 11.32
N PHE A 95 12.70 -2.55 11.94
CA PHE A 95 12.37 -2.95 13.31
C PHE A 95 11.93 -4.41 13.43
N ILE A 96 11.41 -5.02 12.34
CA ILE A 96 11.00 -6.43 12.33
C ILE A 96 12.18 -7.35 12.68
N ALA A 97 13.38 -7.00 12.21
CA ALA A 97 14.58 -7.79 12.42
C ALA A 97 15.23 -7.54 13.78
N LEU A 98 14.81 -6.53 14.55
CA LEU A 98 15.53 -6.10 15.75
C LEU A 98 15.62 -7.19 16.82
N ALA A 99 14.49 -7.78 17.22
CA ALA A 99 14.48 -8.86 18.22
C ALA A 99 15.29 -10.09 17.76
N PRO A 100 15.11 -10.62 16.53
CA PRO A 100 16.00 -11.64 15.98
C PRO A 100 17.48 -11.28 16.00
N MET A 101 17.84 -10.05 15.65
CA MET A 101 19.24 -9.60 15.65
C MET A 101 19.82 -9.55 17.06
N MET A 102 19.06 -9.05 18.04
CA MET A 102 19.48 -9.04 19.44
C MET A 102 19.75 -10.47 19.93
N GLN A 103 18.82 -11.38 19.64
CA GLN A 103 18.92 -12.77 20.09
C GLN A 103 20.10 -13.50 19.45
N ILE A 104 20.25 -13.41 18.12
CA ILE A 104 21.41 -13.96 17.39
C ILE A 104 22.71 -13.30 17.89
N GLY A 105 22.69 -11.99 18.14
CA GLY A 105 23.83 -11.23 18.65
C GLY A 105 24.30 -11.71 20.02
N THR A 106 23.37 -11.99 20.94
CA THR A 106 23.68 -12.48 22.29
C THR A 106 24.15 -13.93 22.28
N GLU A 107 23.53 -14.82 21.49
CA GLU A 107 23.86 -16.25 21.50
C GLU A 107 25.05 -16.63 20.61
N TYR A 108 25.16 -16.02 19.42
CA TYR A 108 26.16 -16.37 18.40
C TYR A 108 27.21 -15.28 18.20
N GLY A 109 26.87 -14.03 18.49
CA GLY A 109 27.72 -12.86 18.25
C GLY A 109 27.38 -12.11 16.97
N LEU A 110 27.81 -10.86 16.92
CA LEU A 110 27.51 -9.92 15.84
C LEU A 110 27.93 -10.39 14.42
N PRO A 111 29.05 -11.13 14.22
CA PRO A 111 29.38 -11.67 12.89
C PRO A 111 28.34 -12.62 12.32
N TYR A 112 27.59 -13.35 13.16
CA TYR A 112 26.49 -14.22 12.71
C TYR A 112 25.23 -13.42 12.38
N VAL A 113 25.02 -12.26 13.01
CA VAL A 113 23.99 -11.31 12.58
C VAL A 113 24.28 -10.87 11.15
N PHE A 114 25.47 -10.36 10.85
CA PHE A 114 25.79 -9.93 9.47
C PHE A 114 25.77 -11.08 8.46
N GLY A 115 26.27 -12.27 8.82
CA GLY A 115 26.22 -13.43 7.92
C GLY A 115 24.80 -13.91 7.63
N SER A 116 23.93 -13.93 8.64
CA SER A 116 22.51 -14.28 8.44
C SER A 116 21.75 -13.23 7.64
N VAL A 117 21.98 -11.94 7.88
CA VAL A 117 21.41 -10.82 7.11
C VAL A 117 21.81 -10.91 5.63
N MET A 118 23.09 -11.21 5.37
CA MET A 118 23.59 -11.34 4.00
C MET A 118 22.88 -12.46 3.24
N ILE A 119 22.79 -13.66 3.84
CA ILE A 119 22.14 -14.81 3.20
C ILE A 119 20.63 -14.61 3.11
N ALA A 120 19.99 -14.03 4.13
CA ALA A 120 18.56 -13.73 4.10
C ALA A 120 18.23 -12.73 2.97
N GLY A 121 19.06 -11.70 2.75
CA GLY A 121 18.93 -10.79 1.62
C GLY A 121 19.05 -11.50 0.27
N LEU A 122 20.04 -12.39 0.12
CA LEU A 122 20.20 -13.22 -1.08
C LEU A 122 18.98 -14.13 -1.32
N LEU A 123 18.47 -14.78 -0.28
CA LEU A 123 17.28 -15.62 -0.35
C LEU A 123 16.04 -14.80 -0.68
N ALA A 124 15.91 -13.58 -0.16
CA ALA A 124 14.82 -12.67 -0.50
C ALA A 124 14.81 -12.31 -2.00
N ILE A 125 15.97 -12.11 -2.63
CA ILE A 125 16.08 -11.93 -4.09
C ILE A 125 15.54 -13.16 -4.84
N GLY A 126 15.90 -14.35 -4.37
CA GLY A 126 15.43 -15.62 -4.93
C GLY A 126 13.93 -15.85 -4.74
N LEU A 127 13.39 -15.42 -3.60
CA LEU A 127 11.97 -15.50 -3.26
C LEU A 127 11.11 -14.43 -3.96
N ALA A 128 11.68 -13.28 -4.32
CA ALA A 128 10.98 -12.17 -4.98
C ALA A 128 10.05 -12.57 -6.16
N PRO A 129 10.47 -13.40 -7.14
CA PRO A 129 9.57 -13.86 -8.21
C PRO A 129 8.45 -14.78 -7.73
N LEU A 130 8.67 -15.55 -6.66
CA LEU A 130 7.67 -16.47 -6.09
C LEU A 130 6.72 -15.75 -5.12
N PHE A 131 7.14 -14.61 -4.60
CA PHE A 131 6.42 -13.90 -3.54
C PHE A 131 5.03 -13.42 -3.97
N SER A 132 4.80 -13.19 -5.28
CA SER A 132 3.46 -12.91 -5.81
C SER A 132 2.44 -14.01 -5.49
N ARG A 133 2.87 -15.27 -5.44
CA ARG A 133 2.02 -16.40 -4.99
C ARG A 133 1.84 -16.42 -3.48
N LEU A 134 2.81 -15.88 -2.74
CA LEU A 134 2.78 -15.82 -1.28
C LEU A 134 1.87 -14.69 -0.78
N LEU A 135 1.63 -13.65 -1.59
CA LEU A 135 0.72 -12.54 -1.26
C LEU A 135 -0.66 -12.97 -0.78
N ARG A 136 -1.19 -14.09 -1.29
CA ARG A 136 -2.48 -14.65 -0.85
C ARG A 136 -2.52 -14.98 0.66
N PHE A 137 -1.36 -15.21 1.26
CA PHE A 137 -1.21 -15.49 2.69
C PHE A 137 -1.06 -14.22 3.54
N PHE A 138 -0.86 -13.07 2.90
CA PHE A 138 -0.72 -11.77 3.57
C PHE A 138 -1.84 -10.80 3.14
N PRO A 139 -3.13 -11.14 3.33
CA PRO A 139 -4.20 -10.17 3.14
C PRO A 139 -4.09 -9.04 4.18
N ARG A 140 -4.87 -7.97 3.98
CA ARG A 140 -4.85 -6.77 4.85
C ARG A 140 -4.97 -7.08 6.34
N VAL A 141 -5.76 -8.09 6.72
CA VAL A 141 -5.89 -8.51 8.13
C VAL A 141 -4.57 -8.98 8.72
N VAL A 142 -3.78 -9.76 7.97
CA VAL A 142 -2.47 -10.25 8.40
C VAL A 142 -1.48 -9.09 8.46
N ILE A 143 -1.42 -8.26 7.41
CA ILE A 143 -0.52 -7.09 7.35
C ILE A 143 -0.82 -6.12 8.51
N GLY A 144 -2.10 -5.85 8.79
CA GLY A 144 -2.51 -5.00 9.90
C GLY A 144 -2.09 -5.55 11.27
N CYS A 145 -2.26 -6.86 11.50
CA CYS A 145 -1.75 -7.52 12.71
C CYS A 145 -0.23 -7.39 12.84
N LEU A 146 0.52 -7.63 11.76
CA LEU A 146 1.97 -7.52 11.72
C LEU A 146 2.45 -6.10 12.07
N ILE A 147 1.89 -5.07 11.45
CA ILE A 147 2.29 -3.68 11.72
C ILE A 147 1.95 -3.30 13.18
N THR A 148 0.78 -3.74 13.67
CA THR A 148 0.33 -3.44 15.04
C THR A 148 1.26 -4.09 16.07
N ILE A 149 1.56 -5.39 15.91
CA ILE A 149 2.43 -6.10 16.85
C ILE A 149 3.87 -5.61 16.79
N VAL A 150 4.37 -5.19 15.62
CA VAL A 150 5.71 -4.58 15.50
C VAL A 150 5.80 -3.37 16.42
N GLY A 151 4.85 -2.43 16.34
CA GLY A 151 4.84 -1.26 17.22
C GLY A 151 4.75 -1.61 18.71
N ILE A 152 3.91 -2.59 19.09
CA ILE A 152 3.78 -3.04 20.48
C ILE A 152 5.08 -3.73 20.95
N SER A 153 5.73 -4.49 20.07
CA SER A 153 6.95 -5.26 20.38
C SER A 153 8.17 -4.42 20.70
N LEU A 154 8.17 -3.15 20.32
CA LEU A 154 9.25 -2.22 20.58
C LEU A 154 9.05 -1.41 21.87
N MET A 155 7.88 -1.54 22.51
CA MET A 155 7.56 -0.80 23.74
C MET A 155 8.48 -1.15 24.92
N PRO A 156 8.93 -2.42 25.11
CA PRO A 156 9.92 -2.73 26.15
C PRO A 156 11.23 -1.94 25.99
N ALA A 157 11.74 -1.81 24.77
CA ALA A 157 12.95 -1.02 24.50
C ALA A 157 12.73 0.48 24.81
N ALA A 158 11.57 1.03 24.43
CA ALA A 158 11.21 2.40 24.77
C ALA A 158 11.10 2.62 26.29
N ALA A 159 10.55 1.64 27.03
CA ALA A 159 10.46 1.67 28.48
C ALA A 159 11.84 1.59 29.16
N GLY A 160 12.71 0.70 28.68
CA GLY A 160 14.10 0.59 29.14
C GLY A 160 14.87 1.91 29.00
N TRP A 161 14.70 2.59 27.86
CA TRP A 161 15.26 3.91 27.63
C TRP A 161 14.62 5.01 28.48
N LEU A 162 13.29 5.02 28.59
CA LEU A 162 12.57 5.99 29.42
C LEU A 162 13.03 5.94 30.88
N GLY A 163 13.35 4.74 31.38
CA GLY A 163 13.91 4.53 32.71
C GLY A 163 15.34 5.08 32.89
N GLY A 164 16.01 5.54 31.84
CA GLY A 164 17.40 6.01 31.89
C GLY A 164 18.43 4.99 31.40
N GLY A 165 17.99 3.92 30.73
CA GLY A 165 18.83 2.82 30.26
C GLY A 165 18.66 1.58 31.14
N GLU A 166 18.39 0.43 30.52
CA GLU A 166 18.24 -0.83 31.23
C GLU A 166 19.54 -1.18 32.00
N GLY A 167 19.42 -1.61 33.25
CA GLY A 167 20.57 -1.90 34.11
C GLY A 167 21.23 -0.69 34.80
N SER A 168 20.78 0.55 34.55
CA SER A 168 21.28 1.73 35.28
C SER A 168 20.89 1.69 36.76
N GLU A 169 21.81 2.09 37.66
CA GLU A 169 21.53 2.25 39.10
C GLU A 169 20.40 3.25 39.38
N SER A 170 20.20 4.20 38.46
CA SER A 170 19.15 5.21 38.54
C SER A 170 17.94 4.86 37.68
N PHE A 171 17.74 3.59 37.33
CA PHE A 171 16.61 3.15 36.51
C PHE A 171 15.28 3.57 37.12
N GLY A 172 14.44 4.25 36.33
CA GLY A 172 13.13 4.75 36.78
C GLY A 172 13.21 5.96 37.72
N ALA A 173 14.38 6.55 37.94
CA ALA A 173 14.51 7.75 38.76
C ALA A 173 13.64 8.90 38.18
N PRO A 174 13.02 9.75 39.03
CA PRO A 174 12.13 10.80 38.57
C PRO A 174 12.74 11.73 37.52
N LYS A 175 14.06 11.99 37.60
CA LYS A 175 14.79 12.82 36.62
C LYS A 175 14.68 12.27 35.19
N HIS A 176 14.77 10.96 35.00
CA HIS A 176 14.70 10.33 33.67
C HIS A 176 13.27 10.35 33.16
N LEU A 177 12.32 9.97 34.01
CA LEU A 177 10.89 9.97 33.67
C LEU A 177 10.40 11.38 33.31
N LEU A 178 10.82 12.41 34.04
CA LEU A 178 10.47 13.81 33.76
C LEU A 178 11.03 14.31 32.43
N ILE A 179 12.26 13.91 32.08
CA ILE A 179 12.87 14.28 30.79
C ILE A 179 12.19 13.57 29.62
N GLY A 180 11.86 12.29 29.79
CA GLY A 180 11.08 11.56 28.79
C GLY A 180 9.67 12.13 28.64
N LEU A 181 9.01 12.45 29.75
CA LEU A 181 7.69 13.10 29.73
C LEU A 181 7.75 14.48 29.07
N LEU A 182 8.78 15.29 29.35
CA LEU A 182 9.01 16.56 28.68
C LEU A 182 9.15 16.37 27.17
N THR A 183 9.93 15.37 26.76
CA THR A 183 10.14 15.03 25.34
C THR A 183 8.82 14.69 24.66
N ILE A 184 7.97 13.88 25.30
CA ILE A 184 6.62 13.56 24.82
C ILE A 184 5.74 14.81 24.77
N ALA A 185 5.72 15.61 25.84
CA ALA A 185 4.89 16.81 25.94
C ALA A 185 5.23 17.81 24.83
N VAL A 186 6.51 18.09 24.61
CA VAL A 186 6.98 18.96 23.51
C VAL A 186 6.58 18.36 22.16
N THR A 187 6.77 17.06 21.97
CA THR A 187 6.37 16.38 20.73
C THR A 187 4.87 16.56 20.46
N VAL A 188 4.01 16.31 21.45
CA VAL A 188 2.55 16.47 21.31
C VAL A 188 2.17 17.91 21.04
N VAL A 189 2.72 18.86 21.80
CA VAL A 189 2.45 20.30 21.60
C VAL A 189 2.85 20.71 20.18
N VAL A 190 4.02 20.32 19.71
CA VAL A 190 4.48 20.66 18.35
C VAL A 190 3.62 20.01 17.28
N TYR A 191 3.26 18.74 17.47
CA TYR A 191 2.44 17.98 16.52
C TYR A 191 1.05 18.59 16.35
N VAL A 192 0.41 19.03 17.43
CA VAL A 192 -0.95 19.59 17.44
C VAL A 192 -0.98 21.08 17.12
N ALA A 193 -0.03 21.86 17.62
CA ALA A 193 -0.05 23.32 17.47
C ALA A 193 0.41 23.81 16.09
N PHE A 194 1.26 23.03 15.40
CA PHE A 194 1.80 23.41 14.10
C PHE A 194 1.29 22.51 12.97
N LYS A 195 1.41 22.99 11.73
CA LYS A 195 0.99 22.26 10.52
C LYS A 195 2.17 22.03 9.58
N GLY A 196 2.01 21.12 8.62
CA GLY A 196 3.02 20.85 7.60
C GLY A 196 4.32 20.31 8.18
N LEU A 197 5.46 20.86 7.74
CA LEU A 197 6.80 20.40 8.11
C LEU A 197 7.00 20.32 9.63
N MET A 198 6.59 21.35 10.37
CA MET A 198 6.81 21.40 11.83
C MET A 198 6.08 20.26 12.56
N SER A 199 4.87 19.91 12.11
CA SER A 199 4.13 18.77 12.66
C SER A 199 4.83 17.45 12.35
N SER A 200 5.36 17.28 11.14
CA SER A 200 6.12 16.08 10.76
C SER A 200 7.46 15.93 11.48
N LEU A 201 8.05 17.03 11.98
CA LEU A 201 9.31 17.05 12.73
C LEU A 201 9.11 17.04 14.26
N SER A 202 7.89 16.87 14.74
CA SER A 202 7.53 16.99 16.16
C SER A 202 8.39 16.12 17.07
N VAL A 203 8.64 14.87 16.68
CA VAL A 203 9.49 13.93 17.44
C VAL A 203 10.93 14.43 17.52
N LEU A 204 11.51 14.85 16.39
CA LEU A 204 12.88 15.35 16.34
C LEU A 204 13.04 16.64 17.17
N ILE A 205 12.06 17.54 17.11
CA ILE A 205 12.03 18.76 17.91
C ILE A 205 11.89 18.42 19.40
N GLY A 206 10.99 17.49 19.75
CA GLY A 206 10.85 17.00 21.11
C GLY A 206 12.15 16.43 21.67
N MET A 207 12.83 15.59 20.88
CA MET A 207 14.13 15.05 21.25
C MET A 207 15.19 16.14 21.40
N ALA A 208 15.25 17.12 20.48
CA ALA A 208 16.20 18.23 20.58
C ALA A 208 15.99 19.04 21.87
N VAL A 209 14.74 19.40 22.19
CA VAL A 209 14.42 20.14 23.42
C VAL A 209 14.70 19.29 24.66
N GLY A 210 14.33 18.01 24.66
CA GLY A 210 14.62 17.07 25.73
C GLY A 210 16.12 16.94 26.01
N THR A 211 16.93 16.82 24.95
CA THR A 211 18.39 16.79 25.05
C THR A 211 18.95 18.11 25.58
N ILE A 212 18.44 19.25 25.13
CA ILE A 212 18.87 20.56 25.63
C ILE A 212 18.61 20.69 27.13
N VAL A 213 17.45 20.29 27.61
CA VAL A 213 17.14 20.30 29.05
C VAL A 213 18.00 19.28 29.80
N ALA A 214 18.27 18.12 29.22
CA ALA A 214 19.13 17.10 29.81
C ALA A 214 20.61 17.55 29.95
N MET A 215 21.08 18.49 29.12
CA MET A 215 22.39 19.13 29.29
C MET A 215 22.49 19.88 30.62
N PHE A 216 21.43 20.60 31.00
CA PHE A 216 21.42 21.36 32.25
C PHE A 216 21.28 20.48 33.50
N THR A 217 20.79 19.24 33.35
CA THR A 217 20.68 18.27 34.45
C THR A 217 21.89 17.35 34.56
N GLY A 218 22.91 17.52 33.69
CA GLY A 218 24.14 16.74 33.70
C GLY A 218 23.98 15.29 33.21
N LEU A 219 22.92 15.00 32.47
CA LEU A 219 22.62 13.64 31.97
C LEU A 219 23.17 13.35 30.57
N SER A 220 23.79 14.33 29.92
CA SER A 220 24.36 14.18 28.57
C SER A 220 25.87 14.34 28.57
N ASP A 221 26.57 13.46 27.85
CA ASP A 221 28.00 13.59 27.57
C ASP A 221 28.25 13.78 26.07
N PHE A 222 28.70 14.99 25.72
CA PHE A 222 29.02 15.38 24.34
C PHE A 222 30.51 15.32 24.01
N LYS A 223 31.38 14.83 24.91
CA LYS A 223 32.83 14.79 24.65
C LYS A 223 33.16 14.01 23.39
N GLY A 224 32.52 12.87 23.17
CA GLY A 224 32.71 12.04 21.98
C GLY A 224 32.34 12.74 20.65
N VAL A 225 31.52 13.79 20.69
CA VAL A 225 31.18 14.57 19.49
C VAL A 225 32.36 15.40 19.02
N ALA A 226 33.20 15.93 19.93
CA ALA A 226 34.39 16.70 19.54
C ALA A 226 35.44 15.82 18.85
N ASP A 227 35.59 14.57 19.31
CA ASP A 227 36.59 13.62 18.83
C ASP A 227 36.20 12.92 17.51
N ALA A 228 34.90 12.86 17.18
CA ALA A 228 34.44 12.24 15.94
C ALA A 228 34.98 12.95 14.69
N ALA A 229 35.37 12.20 13.65
CA ALA A 229 35.89 12.77 12.41
C ALA A 229 34.81 13.52 11.61
N TRP A 230 35.22 14.50 10.80
CA TRP A 230 34.33 15.21 9.87
C TRP A 230 33.97 14.37 8.63
N ILE A 231 34.91 13.54 8.17
CA ILE A 231 34.69 12.56 7.11
C ILE A 231 35.16 11.22 7.63
N GLY A 232 34.29 10.20 7.55
CA GLY A 232 34.60 8.85 7.94
C GLY A 232 33.96 7.87 6.97
N VAL A 233 34.79 7.10 6.28
CA VAL A 233 34.32 5.96 5.48
C VAL A 233 34.32 4.75 6.40
N ALA A 234 33.13 4.21 6.66
CA ALA A 234 33.02 2.96 7.40
C ALA A 234 33.66 1.83 6.60
N MET A 235 34.71 1.21 7.16
CA MET A 235 35.35 0.08 6.50
C MET A 235 34.37 -1.10 6.45
N PRO A 236 34.24 -1.79 5.30
CA PRO A 236 33.48 -3.02 5.22
C PRO A 236 33.95 -4.01 6.30
N MET A 237 33.01 -4.76 6.89
CA MET A 237 33.31 -5.85 7.82
C MET A 237 34.15 -5.43 9.04
N SER A 238 33.89 -4.24 9.60
CA SER A 238 34.61 -3.67 10.75
C SER A 238 34.45 -4.50 12.02
N PHE A 239 33.36 -5.26 12.14
CA PHE A 239 33.10 -6.18 13.26
C PHE A 239 33.60 -7.61 12.99
N GLY A 240 34.39 -7.81 11.94
CA GLY A 240 34.89 -9.11 11.50
C GLY A 240 34.14 -9.67 10.30
N LEU A 241 34.67 -10.78 9.76
CA LEU A 241 34.08 -11.44 8.61
C LEU A 241 32.71 -12.06 8.95
N PRO A 242 31.70 -11.93 8.09
CA PRO A 242 30.39 -12.58 8.28
C PRO A 242 30.55 -14.09 8.50
N LYS A 243 29.90 -14.60 9.56
CA LYS A 243 29.86 -16.04 9.87
C LYS A 243 28.50 -16.62 9.56
N PHE A 244 28.47 -17.85 9.09
CA PHE A 244 27.25 -18.51 8.62
C PHE A 244 26.90 -19.66 9.53
N ASP A 245 25.69 -19.62 10.08
CA ASP A 245 25.06 -20.75 10.76
C ASP A 245 23.63 -20.88 10.27
N LEU A 246 23.16 -22.12 10.14
CA LEU A 246 21.86 -22.43 9.57
C LEU A 246 20.73 -21.80 10.38
N VAL A 247 20.82 -21.80 11.71
CA VAL A 247 19.74 -21.36 12.58
C VAL A 247 19.51 -19.83 12.47
N PRO A 248 20.53 -18.97 12.68
CA PRO A 248 20.44 -17.54 12.38
C PRO A 248 19.96 -17.23 10.96
N ILE A 249 20.43 -17.97 9.95
CA ILE A 249 20.01 -17.77 8.55
C ILE A 249 18.50 -18.01 8.39
N LEU A 250 17.96 -19.09 8.96
CA LEU A 250 16.54 -19.41 8.86
C LEU A 250 15.67 -18.35 9.56
N ILE A 251 16.09 -17.91 10.75
CA ILE A 251 15.40 -16.87 11.53
C ILE A 251 15.40 -15.54 10.76
N MET A 252 16.55 -15.14 10.22
CA MET A 252 16.66 -13.89 9.48
C MET A 252 15.91 -13.96 8.15
N THR A 253 15.86 -15.12 7.51
CA THR A 253 15.05 -15.34 6.30
C THR A 253 13.56 -15.21 6.62
N LEU A 254 13.11 -15.71 7.77
CA LEU A 254 11.74 -15.51 8.23
C LEU A 254 11.44 -14.02 8.49
N ALA A 255 12.37 -13.28 9.11
CA ALA A 255 12.27 -11.83 9.25
C ALA A 255 12.12 -11.14 7.88
N MET A 256 12.92 -11.53 6.89
CA MET A 256 12.82 -10.99 5.53
C MET A 256 11.47 -11.26 4.87
N VAL A 257 10.85 -12.41 5.10
CA VAL A 257 9.49 -12.69 4.59
C VAL A 257 8.45 -11.71 5.18
N VAL A 258 8.56 -11.41 6.48
CA VAL A 258 7.67 -10.43 7.14
C VAL A 258 7.95 -9.02 6.64
N ILE A 259 9.22 -8.66 6.42
CA ILE A 259 9.62 -7.38 5.83
C ILE A 259 9.03 -7.23 4.42
N MET A 260 9.14 -8.27 3.56
CA MET A 260 8.54 -8.25 2.23
C MET A 260 7.01 -8.09 2.28
N ALA A 261 6.34 -8.67 3.28
CA ALA A 261 4.90 -8.47 3.49
C ALA A 261 4.57 -7.00 3.85
N GLU A 262 5.36 -6.35 4.70
CA GLU A 262 5.20 -4.93 5.01
C GLU A 262 5.49 -4.04 3.78
N THR A 263 6.57 -4.32 3.06
CA THR A 263 6.93 -3.61 1.82
C THR A 263 5.85 -3.75 0.74
N THR A 264 5.10 -4.86 0.73
CA THR A 264 3.90 -4.99 -0.10
C THR A 264 2.87 -3.93 0.25
N GLY A 265 2.51 -3.81 1.53
CA GLY A 265 1.56 -2.81 2.01
C GLY A 265 1.96 -1.39 1.61
N ASN A 266 3.24 -1.05 1.82
CA ASN A 266 3.80 0.26 1.46
C ASN A 266 3.80 0.52 -0.05
N THR A 267 4.20 -0.47 -0.85
CA THR A 267 4.22 -0.35 -2.31
C THR A 267 2.80 -0.13 -2.86
N LEU A 268 1.82 -0.90 -2.37
CA LEU A 268 0.42 -0.75 -2.77
C LEU A 268 -0.18 0.57 -2.29
N ALA A 269 0.14 1.01 -1.08
CA ALA A 269 -0.31 2.30 -0.55
C ALA A 269 0.23 3.47 -1.38
N ILE A 270 1.53 3.46 -1.69
CA ILE A 270 2.14 4.48 -2.54
C ILE A 270 1.57 4.43 -3.94
N GLY A 271 1.38 3.24 -4.53
CA GLY A 271 0.77 3.10 -5.86
C GLY A 271 -0.58 3.80 -5.98
N ARG A 272 -1.43 3.68 -4.95
CA ARG A 272 -2.70 4.42 -4.87
C ARG A 272 -2.51 5.93 -4.67
N MET A 273 -1.51 6.34 -3.90
CA MET A 273 -1.26 7.77 -3.66
C MET A 273 -0.72 8.50 -4.87
N VAL A 274 0.01 7.80 -5.74
CA VAL A 274 0.65 8.34 -6.93
C VAL A 274 -0.07 7.99 -8.23
N ASP A 275 -1.29 7.47 -8.12
CA ASP A 275 -2.18 7.11 -9.23
C ASP A 275 -1.48 6.20 -10.26
N THR A 276 -0.68 5.24 -9.79
CA THR A 276 0.05 4.30 -10.64
C THR A 276 -0.22 2.85 -10.22
N PRO A 277 -0.78 2.00 -11.11
CA PRO A 277 -1.07 0.62 -10.78
C PRO A 277 0.22 -0.18 -10.50
N ILE A 278 0.17 -1.00 -9.45
CA ILE A 278 1.31 -1.83 -9.03
C ILE A 278 1.18 -3.22 -9.61
N SER A 279 1.96 -3.50 -10.66
CA SER A 279 2.01 -4.84 -11.25
C SER A 279 2.82 -5.82 -10.37
N PRO A 280 2.54 -7.13 -10.44
CA PRO A 280 3.35 -8.16 -9.77
C PRO A 280 4.83 -8.08 -10.12
N ARG A 281 5.16 -7.65 -11.35
CA ARG A 281 6.54 -7.43 -11.79
C ARG A 281 7.19 -6.27 -11.05
N ARG A 282 6.48 -5.14 -10.89
CA ARG A 282 7.00 -3.97 -10.16
C ARG A 282 7.23 -4.30 -8.68
N LEU A 283 6.30 -5.03 -8.09
CA LEU A 283 6.45 -5.54 -6.73
C LEU A 283 7.63 -6.53 -6.60
N GLY A 284 7.79 -7.45 -7.55
CA GLY A 284 8.95 -8.33 -7.60
C GLY A 284 10.28 -7.56 -7.75
N ASN A 285 10.29 -6.43 -8.47
CA ASN A 285 11.47 -5.56 -8.52
C ASN A 285 11.71 -4.85 -7.18
N ALA A 286 10.66 -4.50 -6.45
CA ALA A 286 10.76 -3.93 -5.11
C ALA A 286 11.51 -4.86 -4.17
N PHE A 287 11.07 -6.13 -4.11
CA PHE A 287 11.69 -7.14 -3.26
C PHE A 287 13.12 -7.49 -3.68
N ARG A 288 13.40 -7.52 -4.98
CA ARG A 288 14.78 -7.71 -5.45
C ARG A 288 15.67 -6.56 -5.00
N GLY A 289 15.19 -5.32 -5.14
CA GLY A 289 15.91 -4.11 -4.69
C GLY A 289 16.20 -4.16 -3.20
N GLU A 290 15.18 -4.46 -2.40
CA GLU A 290 15.27 -4.61 -0.94
C GLU A 290 16.21 -5.75 -0.52
N GLY A 291 16.10 -6.93 -1.14
CA GLY A 291 16.95 -8.08 -0.88
C GLY A 291 18.42 -7.82 -1.25
N LEU A 292 18.66 -7.18 -2.39
CA LEU A 292 20.01 -6.78 -2.82
C LEU A 292 20.61 -5.76 -1.85
N ALA A 293 19.83 -4.74 -1.49
CA ALA A 293 20.29 -3.71 -0.56
C ALA A 293 20.57 -4.29 0.83
N THR A 294 19.74 -5.21 1.32
CA THR A 294 19.94 -5.94 2.58
C THR A 294 21.18 -6.83 2.53
N MET A 295 21.39 -7.56 1.43
CA MET A 295 22.58 -8.39 1.24
C MET A 295 23.86 -7.55 1.29
N LEU A 296 23.87 -6.42 0.59
CA LEU A 296 25.00 -5.48 0.58
C LEU A 296 25.15 -4.78 1.93
N SER A 297 24.06 -4.51 2.65
CA SER A 297 24.04 -3.91 3.98
C SER A 297 24.97 -4.65 4.94
N ALA A 298 24.86 -5.98 4.99
CA ALA A 298 25.68 -6.82 5.86
C ALA A 298 27.19 -6.66 5.62
N ILE A 299 27.63 -6.46 4.37
CA ILE A 299 29.04 -6.23 4.02
C ILE A 299 29.55 -4.94 4.67
N PHE A 300 28.70 -3.92 4.73
CA PHE A 300 28.99 -2.62 5.31
C PHE A 300 28.51 -2.50 6.77
N ASN A 301 28.35 -3.62 7.49
CA ASN A 301 27.93 -3.63 8.90
C ASN A 301 26.52 -3.03 9.15
N GLY A 302 25.66 -3.05 8.13
CA GLY A 302 24.28 -2.61 8.22
C GLY A 302 23.29 -3.75 8.49
N PHE A 303 22.03 -3.39 8.64
CA PHE A 303 20.93 -4.29 9.03
C PHE A 303 19.98 -4.58 7.85
N PRO A 304 19.01 -5.51 8.02
CA PRO A 304 17.92 -5.67 7.08
C PRO A 304 17.18 -4.36 6.83
N LEU A 305 16.88 -4.10 5.58
CA LEU A 305 16.23 -2.86 5.15
C LEU A 305 14.76 -3.10 4.85
N ASN A 306 13.97 -2.05 5.05
CA ASN A 306 12.53 -2.05 4.81
C ASN A 306 12.09 -0.69 4.27
N ALA A 307 10.95 -0.66 3.57
CA ALA A 307 10.26 0.58 3.23
C ALA A 307 9.63 1.21 4.47
N PHE A 308 9.91 2.49 4.73
CA PHE A 308 9.40 3.17 5.93
C PHE A 308 7.99 3.75 5.72
N SER A 309 7.02 3.18 6.45
CA SER A 309 5.60 3.54 6.42
C SER A 309 5.32 5.00 6.85
N GLN A 310 6.16 5.58 7.71
CA GLN A 310 6.02 6.99 8.13
C GLN A 310 6.21 7.96 6.96
N ASN A 311 7.14 7.65 6.06
CA ASN A 311 7.40 8.47 4.89
C ASN A 311 6.32 8.28 3.82
N THR A 312 5.66 7.12 3.77
CA THR A 312 4.41 6.95 3.00
C THR A 312 3.33 7.93 3.48
N GLY A 313 3.15 8.08 4.80
CA GLY A 313 2.25 9.08 5.38
C GLY A 313 2.62 10.52 5.02
N LEU A 314 3.92 10.84 4.99
CA LEU A 314 4.41 12.15 4.58
C LEU A 314 4.04 12.49 3.13
N ILE A 315 4.11 11.52 2.21
CA ILE A 315 3.70 11.69 0.80
C ILE A 315 2.20 12.03 0.73
N ALA A 316 1.36 11.32 1.50
CA ALA A 316 -0.07 11.58 1.55
C ALA A 316 -0.40 13.01 2.02
N MET A 317 0.33 13.50 3.02
CA MET A 317 0.11 14.85 3.59
C MET A 317 0.64 15.97 2.70
N THR A 318 1.84 15.80 2.14
CA THR A 318 2.51 16.84 1.32
C THR A 318 1.99 16.88 -0.10
N ARG A 319 1.37 15.79 -0.58
CA ARG A 319 0.95 15.58 -1.97
C ARG A 319 2.10 15.65 -2.99
N VAL A 320 3.35 15.58 -2.53
CA VAL A 320 4.53 15.51 -3.38
C VAL A 320 4.80 14.04 -3.71
N ARG A 321 4.49 13.65 -4.95
CA ARG A 321 4.49 12.25 -5.42
C ARG A 321 5.78 11.84 -6.14
N SER A 322 6.65 12.81 -6.44
CA SER A 322 7.88 12.61 -7.22
C SER A 322 8.86 11.64 -6.55
N ARG A 323 9.26 10.60 -7.29
CA ARG A 323 10.31 9.66 -6.85
C ARG A 323 11.68 10.33 -6.76
N TYR A 324 11.93 11.39 -7.52
CA TYR A 324 13.23 12.08 -7.54
C TYR A 324 13.46 12.89 -6.28
N VAL A 325 12.39 13.39 -5.65
CA VAL A 325 12.48 13.99 -4.31
C VAL A 325 13.01 12.99 -3.28
N VAL A 326 12.48 11.77 -3.31
CA VAL A 326 12.94 10.68 -2.43
C VAL A 326 14.33 10.18 -2.82
N ALA A 327 14.69 10.20 -4.11
CA ALA A 327 16.05 9.93 -4.55
C ALA A 327 17.05 10.95 -3.98
N VAL A 328 16.71 12.24 -3.98
CA VAL A 328 17.52 13.28 -3.33
C VAL A 328 17.61 13.04 -1.81
N ALA A 329 16.54 12.58 -1.16
CA ALA A 329 16.60 12.16 0.23
C ALA A 329 17.64 11.03 0.44
N GLY A 330 17.65 10.02 -0.44
CA GLY A 330 18.65 8.95 -0.43
C GLY A 330 20.08 9.47 -0.58
N ALA A 331 20.31 10.43 -1.48
CA ALA A 331 21.62 11.08 -1.62
C ALA A 331 22.03 11.86 -0.36
N ILE A 332 21.10 12.59 0.27
CA ILE A 332 21.33 13.30 1.53
C ILE A 332 21.71 12.32 2.64
N MET A 333 21.03 11.17 2.76
CA MET A 333 21.36 10.14 3.74
C MET A 333 22.78 9.59 3.55
N VAL A 334 23.21 9.35 2.30
CA VAL A 334 24.58 8.93 1.99
C VAL A 334 25.59 9.98 2.47
N VAL A 335 25.36 11.26 2.15
CA VAL A 335 26.24 12.35 2.60
C VAL A 335 26.27 12.46 4.12
N MET A 336 25.12 12.35 4.79
CA MET A 336 25.05 12.39 6.26
C MET A 336 25.81 11.22 6.90
N GLY A 337 25.70 10.01 6.35
CA GLY A 337 26.41 8.85 6.87
C GLY A 337 27.92 8.89 6.65
N LEU A 338 28.42 9.68 5.69
CA LEU A 338 29.85 9.95 5.50
C LEU A 338 30.42 10.96 6.50
N ILE A 339 29.57 11.58 7.33
CA ILE A 339 29.94 12.60 8.33
C ILE A 339 29.65 12.04 9.74
N PRO A 340 30.65 11.37 10.37
CA PRO A 340 30.46 10.70 11.66
C PRO A 340 29.97 11.58 12.81
N LYS A 341 30.17 12.90 12.72
CA LYS A 341 29.63 13.87 13.68
C LYS A 341 28.11 13.70 13.86
N PHE A 342 27.36 13.42 12.81
CA PHE A 342 25.90 13.22 12.94
C PHE A 342 25.59 11.98 13.77
N GLY A 343 26.28 10.86 13.52
CA GLY A 343 26.16 9.66 14.35
C GLY A 343 26.55 9.90 15.80
N ALA A 344 27.62 10.66 16.04
CA ALA A 344 28.08 11.00 17.40
C ALA A 344 27.09 11.88 18.17
N ILE A 345 26.46 12.87 17.52
CA ILE A 345 25.41 13.69 18.13
C ILE A 345 24.24 12.82 18.57
N VAL A 346 23.84 11.87 17.74
CA VAL A 346 22.72 10.97 18.05
C VAL A 346 23.08 9.99 19.17
N ALA A 347 24.28 9.41 19.14
CA ALA A 347 24.77 8.53 20.20
C ALA A 347 24.97 9.24 21.55
N ALA A 348 25.04 10.58 21.56
CA ALA A 348 25.09 11.41 22.77
C ALA A 348 23.70 11.76 23.34
N ILE A 349 22.61 11.42 22.65
CA ILE A 349 21.26 11.69 23.13
C ILE A 349 21.00 10.81 24.37
N PRO A 350 20.59 11.40 25.50
CA PRO A 350 20.33 10.63 26.72
C PRO A 350 19.22 9.58 26.51
N PRO A 351 19.34 8.38 27.11
CA PRO A 351 18.33 7.32 26.96
C PRO A 351 16.91 7.78 27.31
N ALA A 352 16.75 8.59 28.35
CA ALA A 352 15.44 9.12 28.74
C ALA A 352 14.73 9.92 27.63
N VAL A 353 15.51 10.69 26.84
CA VAL A 353 15.00 11.45 25.70
C VAL A 353 14.64 10.50 24.55
N LEU A 354 15.51 9.53 24.26
CA LEU A 354 15.22 8.48 23.28
C LEU A 354 13.95 7.71 23.64
N GLY A 355 13.73 7.38 24.91
CA GLY A 355 12.53 6.71 25.40
C GLY A 355 11.25 7.53 25.15
N GLY A 356 11.29 8.84 25.43
CA GLY A 356 10.17 9.74 25.13
C GLY A 356 9.84 9.80 23.63
N GLY A 357 10.87 9.93 22.77
CA GLY A 357 10.69 9.90 21.31
C GLY A 357 10.18 8.54 20.81
N ALA A 358 10.75 7.45 21.33
CA ALA A 358 10.40 6.08 20.98
C ALA A 358 8.95 5.72 21.32
N ILE A 359 8.43 6.17 22.47
CA ILE A 359 7.01 5.99 22.83
C ILE A 359 6.09 6.58 21.76
N VAL A 360 6.40 7.80 21.29
CA VAL A 360 5.60 8.44 20.24
C VAL A 360 5.76 7.70 18.91
N MET A 361 6.99 7.37 18.50
CA MET A 361 7.24 6.71 17.23
C MET A 361 6.63 5.30 17.14
N PHE A 362 6.88 4.46 18.15
CA PHE A 362 6.36 3.10 18.18
C PHE A 362 4.85 3.08 18.40
N GLY A 363 4.32 4.01 19.21
CA GLY A 363 2.88 4.22 19.35
C GLY A 363 2.21 4.61 18.03
N MET A 364 2.82 5.49 17.24
CA MET A 364 2.34 5.82 15.90
C MET A 364 2.42 4.64 14.92
N THR A 365 3.45 3.78 15.02
CA THR A 365 3.51 2.52 14.25
C THR A 365 2.35 1.59 14.64
N THR A 366 2.07 1.42 15.93
CA THR A 366 0.90 0.65 16.40
C THR A 366 -0.40 1.23 15.85
N ALA A 367 -0.57 2.56 15.90
CA ALA A 367 -1.74 3.25 15.36
C ALA A 367 -1.91 3.05 13.85
N ALA A 368 -0.82 3.06 13.08
CA ALA A 368 -0.84 2.77 11.65
C ALA A 368 -1.31 1.34 11.36
N GLY A 369 -0.88 0.37 12.17
CA GLY A 369 -1.38 -1.01 12.10
C GLY A 369 -2.88 -1.11 12.37
N ILE A 370 -3.36 -0.42 13.42
CA ILE A 370 -4.80 -0.32 13.72
C ILE A 370 -5.57 0.34 12.58
N GLN A 371 -4.99 1.35 11.94
CA GLN A 371 -5.60 2.00 10.78
C GLN A 371 -5.72 1.04 9.59
N GLU A 372 -4.72 0.19 9.32
CA GLU A 372 -4.86 -0.84 8.29
C GLU A 372 -5.89 -1.92 8.67
N LEU A 373 -5.95 -2.32 9.94
CA LEU A 373 -7.01 -3.19 10.45
C LEU A 373 -8.41 -2.58 10.29
N SER A 374 -8.56 -1.27 10.45
CA SER A 374 -9.86 -0.58 10.28
C SER A 374 -10.44 -0.67 8.86
N ARG A 375 -9.59 -0.96 7.86
CA ARG A 375 -10.00 -1.15 6.46
C ARG A 375 -10.38 -2.59 6.13
N VAL A 376 -10.31 -3.49 7.09
CA VAL A 376 -10.69 -4.90 6.95
C VAL A 376 -12.19 -5.04 7.18
N LYS A 377 -12.88 -5.80 6.32
CA LYS A 377 -14.28 -6.17 6.55
C LYS A 377 -14.33 -7.18 7.70
N TYR A 378 -14.99 -6.82 8.80
CA TYR A 378 -15.20 -7.72 9.94
C TYR A 378 -16.56 -8.41 9.89
N GLU A 379 -17.61 -7.66 9.55
CA GLU A 379 -18.99 -8.18 9.49
C GLU A 379 -19.14 -9.31 8.46
N GLY A 380 -19.74 -10.42 8.89
CA GLY A 380 -19.94 -11.61 8.06
C GLY A 380 -18.64 -12.34 7.67
N THR A 381 -17.51 -12.04 8.34
CA THR A 381 -16.22 -12.69 8.13
C THR A 381 -15.67 -13.23 9.45
N HIS A 382 -14.58 -14.01 9.37
CA HIS A 382 -13.85 -14.48 10.56
C HIS A 382 -12.62 -13.63 10.88
N ASN A 383 -12.49 -12.45 10.29
CA ASN A 383 -11.30 -11.62 10.44
C ASN A 383 -11.11 -11.15 11.89
N ALA A 384 -12.20 -10.95 12.65
CA ALA A 384 -12.12 -10.60 14.07
C ALA A 384 -11.40 -11.68 14.90
N LEU A 385 -11.65 -12.95 14.61
CA LEU A 385 -11.01 -14.08 15.27
C LEU A 385 -9.52 -14.14 14.97
N ILE A 386 -9.14 -13.93 13.70
CA ILE A 386 -7.74 -13.90 13.27
C ILE A 386 -6.99 -12.82 14.05
N VAL A 387 -7.54 -11.60 14.11
CA VAL A 387 -6.93 -10.47 14.83
C VAL A 387 -6.81 -10.78 16.32
N ALA A 388 -7.88 -11.25 16.95
CA ALA A 388 -7.89 -11.50 18.39
C ALA A 388 -6.82 -12.51 18.82
N ILE A 389 -6.72 -13.66 18.14
CA ILE A 389 -5.79 -14.72 18.52
C ILE A 389 -4.36 -14.34 18.15
N SER A 390 -4.11 -13.86 16.93
CA SER A 390 -2.75 -13.53 16.49
C SER A 390 -2.12 -12.40 17.30
N MET A 391 -2.88 -11.36 17.65
CA MET A 391 -2.40 -10.28 18.51
C MET A 391 -2.12 -10.77 19.93
N SER A 392 -3.05 -11.55 20.50
CA SER A 392 -2.88 -12.08 21.87
C SER A 392 -1.65 -12.96 21.99
N VAL A 393 -1.47 -13.90 21.04
CA VAL A 393 -0.32 -14.81 21.03
C VAL A 393 0.99 -14.04 20.77
N GLY A 394 0.97 -13.02 19.91
CA GLY A 394 2.13 -12.17 19.67
C GLY A 394 2.56 -11.36 20.90
N VAL A 395 1.64 -11.02 21.80
CA VAL A 395 1.95 -10.25 23.02
C VAL A 395 2.54 -11.12 24.13
N LEU A 396 2.31 -12.45 24.11
CA LEU A 396 2.70 -13.35 25.20
C LEU A 396 4.19 -13.28 25.59
N PRO A 397 5.17 -13.30 24.66
CA PRO A 397 6.58 -13.28 25.05
C PRO A 397 6.99 -12.01 25.79
N MET A 398 6.30 -10.89 25.53
CA MET A 398 6.56 -9.63 26.23
C MET A 398 5.87 -9.56 27.59
N ALA A 399 4.66 -10.09 27.68
CA ALA A 399 3.87 -10.07 28.90
C ALA A 399 4.42 -11.05 29.96
N MET A 400 4.95 -12.19 29.52
CA MET A 400 5.54 -13.20 30.38
C MET A 400 6.74 -13.88 29.68
N PRO A 401 7.93 -13.25 29.67
CA PRO A 401 9.12 -13.82 29.03
C PRO A 401 9.50 -15.21 29.57
N SER A 402 9.26 -15.46 30.85
CA SER A 402 9.54 -16.75 31.50
C SER A 402 8.63 -17.89 31.05
N LEU A 403 7.51 -17.61 30.36
CA LEU A 403 6.52 -18.61 29.94
C LEU A 403 7.15 -19.69 29.04
N LEU A 404 8.15 -19.31 28.25
CA LEU A 404 8.80 -20.19 27.26
C LEU A 404 10.21 -20.64 27.70
N GLY A 405 10.62 -20.36 28.94
CA GLY A 405 12.00 -20.55 29.41
C GLY A 405 12.50 -22.00 29.46
N GLU A 406 11.60 -22.99 29.43
CA GLU A 406 11.97 -24.41 29.35
C GLU A 406 12.24 -24.88 27.91
N ILE A 407 11.81 -24.10 26.91
CA ILE A 407 12.04 -24.44 25.50
C ILE A 407 13.46 -24.02 25.15
N LYS A 408 14.30 -24.99 24.78
CA LYS A 408 15.70 -24.77 24.44
C LYS A 408 15.96 -24.99 22.94
N GLY A 409 17.03 -24.39 22.45
CA GLY A 409 17.52 -24.56 21.09
C GLY A 409 16.78 -23.68 20.07
N PRO A 410 16.91 -23.97 18.76
CA PRO A 410 16.52 -23.05 17.68
C PRO A 410 15.05 -22.61 17.70
N LEU A 411 14.18 -23.39 18.33
CA LEU A 411 12.76 -23.08 18.42
C LEU A 411 12.48 -21.94 19.43
N SER A 412 13.29 -21.80 20.49
CA SER A 412 13.14 -20.68 21.44
C SER A 412 13.28 -19.34 20.73
N LEU A 413 14.19 -19.26 19.77
CA LEU A 413 14.44 -18.07 18.96
C LEU A 413 13.22 -17.58 18.18
N ILE A 414 12.37 -18.50 17.72
CA ILE A 414 11.14 -18.16 17.00
C ILE A 414 10.01 -17.86 17.99
N LEU A 415 9.90 -18.63 19.06
CA LEU A 415 8.78 -18.53 20.02
C LEU A 415 8.92 -17.32 20.96
N GLU A 416 10.14 -16.86 21.25
CA GLU A 416 10.37 -15.65 22.04
C GLU A 416 10.09 -14.37 21.23
N SER A 417 10.04 -14.46 19.90
CA SER A 417 9.69 -13.34 19.02
C SER A 417 8.18 -13.19 18.89
N GLY A 418 7.64 -12.19 19.60
CA GLY A 418 6.22 -11.83 19.51
C GLY A 418 5.75 -11.49 18.08
N ILE A 419 6.64 -10.92 17.27
CA ILE A 419 6.37 -10.61 15.85
C ILE A 419 6.17 -11.91 15.05
N PHE A 420 7.06 -12.89 15.22
CA PHE A 420 6.95 -14.17 14.50
C PHE A 420 5.76 -14.99 14.95
N LEU A 421 5.50 -15.04 16.24
CA LEU A 421 4.31 -15.70 16.77
C LEU A 421 3.03 -15.11 16.18
N CYS A 422 2.92 -13.79 16.17
CA CYS A 422 1.78 -13.11 15.54
C CYS A 422 1.69 -13.43 14.05
N ALA A 423 2.80 -13.35 13.32
CA ALA A 423 2.88 -13.62 11.89
C ALA A 423 2.40 -15.03 11.55
N ILE A 424 2.97 -16.04 12.21
CA ILE A 424 2.68 -17.45 11.99
C ILE A 424 1.20 -17.72 12.29
N VAL A 425 0.70 -17.25 13.43
CA VAL A 425 -0.69 -17.47 13.83
C VAL A 425 -1.66 -16.75 12.89
N ALA A 426 -1.38 -15.51 12.51
CA ALA A 426 -2.22 -14.74 11.58
C ALA A 426 -2.31 -15.42 10.21
N VAL A 427 -1.17 -15.83 9.65
CA VAL A 427 -1.10 -16.52 8.35
C VAL A 427 -1.82 -17.87 8.42
N LEU A 428 -1.56 -18.68 9.44
CA LEU A 428 -2.19 -20.00 9.59
C LEU A 428 -3.70 -19.90 9.79
N LEU A 429 -4.16 -19.02 10.68
CA LEU A 429 -5.60 -18.83 10.91
C LEU A 429 -6.29 -18.28 9.67
N ASN A 430 -5.68 -17.34 8.96
CA ASN A 430 -6.23 -16.86 7.70
C ASN A 430 -6.32 -18.00 6.67
N ALA A 431 -5.27 -18.80 6.53
CA ALA A 431 -5.24 -19.93 5.62
C ALA A 431 -6.25 -21.03 5.98
N ILE A 432 -6.55 -21.23 7.26
CA ILE A 432 -7.54 -22.25 7.70
C ILE A 432 -8.97 -21.73 7.53
N VAL A 433 -9.22 -20.50 7.95
CA VAL A 433 -10.59 -19.99 8.15
C VAL A 433 -11.12 -19.26 6.91
N ASN A 434 -10.25 -18.57 6.16
CA ASN A 434 -10.64 -17.79 4.97
C ASN A 434 -10.36 -18.52 3.63
N ASN A 435 -9.87 -19.77 3.64
CA ASN A 435 -9.53 -20.53 2.42
C ASN A 435 -10.71 -20.80 1.47
N ARG A 436 -11.96 -20.54 1.89
CA ARG A 436 -13.15 -20.66 1.04
C ARG A 436 -13.51 -19.38 0.27
N PHE A 437 -12.91 -18.24 0.60
CA PHE A 437 -13.15 -16.96 -0.09
C PHE A 437 -12.14 -16.67 -1.21
N VAL A 438 -10.90 -17.14 -1.08
CA VAL A 438 -9.82 -16.93 -2.07
C VAL A 438 -10.16 -17.57 -3.44
N ALA A 439 -10.88 -18.70 -3.44
CA ALA A 439 -11.32 -19.36 -4.68
C ALA A 439 -12.32 -18.51 -5.51
N LYS A 440 -12.99 -17.52 -4.88
CA LYS A 440 -13.94 -16.64 -5.55
C LYS A 440 -13.27 -15.39 -6.12
N GLU A 441 -12.28 -14.83 -5.42
CA GLU A 441 -11.45 -13.71 -5.92
C GLU A 441 -10.47 -14.16 -7.03
N GLU A 442 -9.86 -15.35 -6.93
CA GLU A 442 -8.99 -15.88 -8.01
C GLU A 442 -9.75 -16.13 -9.32
N LYS A 443 -11.06 -16.40 -9.25
CA LYS A 443 -11.91 -16.54 -10.45
C LYS A 443 -12.18 -15.20 -11.13
N VAL A 444 -12.25 -14.11 -10.36
CA VAL A 444 -12.43 -12.74 -10.90
C VAL A 444 -11.10 -12.24 -11.49
N GLU A 445 -10.00 -12.37 -10.74
CA GLU A 445 -8.68 -11.86 -11.15
C GLU A 445 -8.06 -12.67 -12.32
N LYS A 446 -8.29 -13.99 -12.40
CA LYS A 446 -7.88 -14.79 -13.59
C LYS A 446 -8.71 -14.47 -14.82
N THR A 447 -9.98 -14.09 -14.66
CA THR A 447 -10.82 -13.70 -15.81
C THR A 447 -10.36 -12.35 -16.37
N GLU A 448 -10.01 -11.40 -15.50
CA GLU A 448 -9.47 -10.09 -15.88
C GLU A 448 -8.06 -10.17 -16.52
N MET A 449 -7.16 -11.00 -15.97
CA MET A 449 -5.82 -11.18 -16.56
C MET A 449 -5.86 -11.90 -17.92
N THR A 450 -6.77 -12.87 -18.11
CA THR A 450 -6.88 -13.61 -19.37
C THR A 450 -7.49 -12.74 -20.47
N GLN A 451 -8.43 -11.85 -20.12
CA GLN A 451 -9.00 -10.87 -21.04
C GLN A 451 -7.97 -9.82 -21.48
N THR A 452 -7.13 -9.34 -20.55
CA THR A 452 -6.06 -8.37 -20.87
C THR A 452 -5.01 -8.97 -21.81
N GLN A 453 -4.61 -10.23 -21.60
CA GLN A 453 -3.65 -10.93 -22.47
C GLN A 453 -4.24 -11.32 -23.84
N ARG A 454 -5.54 -11.65 -23.90
CA ARG A 454 -6.24 -11.88 -25.18
C ARG A 454 -6.43 -10.59 -25.96
N ALA A 455 -6.68 -9.46 -25.30
CA ALA A 455 -6.73 -8.14 -25.94
C ALA A 455 -5.38 -7.73 -26.53
N GLU A 456 -4.26 -7.99 -25.83
CA GLU A 456 -2.91 -7.72 -26.36
C GLU A 456 -2.53 -8.66 -27.52
N ALA A 457 -2.95 -9.93 -27.50
CA ALA A 457 -2.70 -10.89 -28.58
C ALA A 457 -3.56 -10.61 -29.82
N ALA A 458 -4.83 -10.24 -29.64
CA ALA A 458 -5.77 -9.89 -30.72
C ALA A 458 -5.36 -8.60 -31.47
N MET A 459 -4.57 -7.72 -30.83
CA MET A 459 -4.00 -6.54 -31.47
C MET A 459 -2.76 -6.83 -32.34
N SER A 460 -2.32 -8.10 -32.47
CA SER A 460 -1.11 -8.47 -33.21
C SER A 460 -1.26 -9.55 -34.30
N SER A 461 -2.44 -10.13 -34.52
CA SER A 461 -2.61 -11.10 -35.62
C SER A 461 -4.02 -11.11 -36.20
N ASP A 462 -4.13 -10.80 -37.49
CA ASP A 462 -5.23 -11.21 -38.36
C ASP A 462 -5.17 -12.74 -38.55
N ALA A 463 -6.24 -13.47 -38.17
CA ALA A 463 -6.90 -14.50 -38.99
C ALA A 463 -7.90 -15.39 -38.21
N ALA A 464 -8.94 -15.77 -38.96
CA ALA A 464 -10.17 -16.53 -38.72
C ALA A 464 -10.15 -17.90 -38.01
N GLU A 465 -11.34 -18.20 -37.43
CA GLU A 465 -12.11 -19.47 -37.36
C GLU A 465 -11.57 -20.71 -36.63
N HIS A 466 -12.20 -21.03 -35.48
CA HIS A 466 -12.88 -22.31 -35.25
C HIS A 466 -13.82 -22.23 -34.03
N ILE A 467 -15.06 -22.68 -34.19
CA ILE A 467 -16.09 -22.82 -33.14
C ILE A 467 -16.18 -24.31 -32.82
N ASP A 468 -15.94 -24.68 -31.56
CA ASP A 468 -16.35 -25.99 -31.01
C ASP A 468 -17.66 -25.79 -30.23
N GLU A 469 -18.71 -26.45 -30.72
CA GLU A 469 -20.00 -26.65 -30.06
C GLU A 469 -19.87 -27.72 -28.96
N ASP A 470 -20.27 -27.39 -27.72
CA ASP A 470 -21.06 -28.28 -26.82
C ASP A 470 -20.96 -27.81 -25.36
N VAL A 471 -21.73 -26.79 -24.95
CA VAL A 471 -22.13 -26.62 -23.53
C VAL A 471 -23.50 -25.90 -23.42
N SER A 472 -24.47 -26.57 -22.78
CA SER A 472 -25.67 -26.02 -22.10
C SER A 472 -26.84 -25.46 -22.95
N VAL A 473 -27.75 -26.34 -23.36
CA VAL A 473 -28.99 -26.00 -24.09
C VAL A 473 -30.02 -25.18 -23.26
N SER A 474 -29.85 -25.01 -21.94
CA SER A 474 -30.78 -24.20 -21.11
C SER A 474 -30.26 -22.82 -20.69
N GLU A 475 -28.94 -22.62 -20.56
CA GLU A 475 -28.36 -21.28 -20.32
C GLU A 475 -28.16 -20.51 -21.64
N SER A 476 -27.91 -21.23 -22.75
CA SER A 476 -27.77 -20.63 -24.09
C SER A 476 -29.05 -19.92 -24.56
N ALA A 477 -30.23 -20.50 -24.33
CA ALA A 477 -31.50 -19.91 -24.78
C ALA A 477 -31.80 -18.56 -24.12
N THR A 478 -31.47 -18.39 -22.83
CA THR A 478 -31.62 -17.12 -22.11
C THR A 478 -30.55 -16.10 -22.52
N ALA A 479 -29.31 -16.55 -22.73
CA ALA A 479 -28.22 -15.69 -23.18
C ALA A 479 -28.45 -15.17 -24.61
N ASP A 480 -28.98 -16.00 -25.51
CA ASP A 480 -29.31 -15.61 -26.88
C ASP A 480 -30.45 -14.60 -26.93
N ALA A 481 -31.47 -14.77 -26.08
CA ALA A 481 -32.56 -13.81 -25.93
C ALA A 481 -32.07 -12.46 -25.39
N ASP A 482 -31.20 -12.48 -24.37
CA ASP A 482 -30.59 -11.28 -23.81
C ASP A 482 -29.80 -10.51 -24.88
N LEU A 483 -28.97 -11.22 -25.66
CA LEU A 483 -28.19 -10.64 -26.76
C LEU A 483 -29.09 -10.03 -27.84
N ALA A 484 -30.24 -10.66 -28.15
CA ALA A 484 -31.18 -10.12 -29.12
C ALA A 484 -31.80 -8.78 -28.68
N PHE A 485 -32.31 -8.70 -27.44
CA PHE A 485 -32.88 -7.47 -26.91
C PHE A 485 -31.82 -6.37 -26.70
N LEU A 486 -30.61 -6.76 -26.33
CA LEU A 486 -29.50 -5.84 -26.16
C LEU A 486 -29.05 -5.24 -27.51
N ARG A 487 -28.94 -6.05 -28.57
CA ARG A 487 -28.66 -5.56 -29.93
C ARG A 487 -29.76 -4.63 -30.45
N GLN A 488 -31.02 -4.95 -30.22
CA GLN A 488 -32.14 -4.05 -30.54
C GLN A 488 -32.01 -2.70 -29.81
N THR A 489 -31.57 -2.73 -28.55
CA THR A 489 -31.34 -1.52 -27.75
C THR A 489 -30.15 -0.71 -28.29
N VAL A 490 -29.06 -1.35 -28.74
CA VAL A 490 -27.92 -0.67 -29.40
C VAL A 490 -28.34 0.00 -30.73
N VAL A 491 -29.23 -0.63 -31.50
CA VAL A 491 -29.81 -0.01 -32.70
C VAL A 491 -30.57 1.27 -32.33
N LEU A 492 -31.39 1.26 -31.28
CA LEU A 492 -32.09 2.45 -30.79
C LEU A 492 -31.12 3.56 -30.32
N ALA A 493 -29.97 3.20 -29.76
CA ALA A 493 -28.93 4.17 -29.38
C ALA A 493 -28.33 4.85 -30.63
N THR A 494 -28.15 4.10 -31.71
CA THR A 494 -27.72 4.64 -33.01
C THR A 494 -28.79 5.56 -33.62
N GLU A 495 -30.08 5.23 -33.48
CA GLU A 495 -31.18 6.10 -33.90
C GLU A 495 -31.27 7.38 -33.06
N ALA A 496 -31.01 7.31 -31.76
CA ALA A 496 -30.92 8.49 -30.90
C ALA A 496 -29.82 9.46 -31.39
N LYS A 497 -28.63 8.92 -31.69
CA LYS A 497 -27.54 9.66 -32.34
C LYS A 497 -27.93 10.29 -33.67
N ASN A 498 -28.61 9.54 -34.54
CA ASN A 498 -29.04 10.05 -35.84
C ASN A 498 -30.07 11.19 -35.73
N ARG A 499 -30.79 11.28 -34.59
CA ARG A 499 -31.68 12.41 -34.25
C ARG A 499 -30.96 13.55 -33.52
N GLY A 500 -29.63 13.51 -33.42
CA GLY A 500 -28.80 14.54 -32.77
C GLY A 500 -28.80 14.46 -31.24
N ARG A 501 -29.24 13.35 -30.65
CA ARG A 501 -29.19 13.10 -29.20
C ARG A 501 -27.97 12.28 -28.82
N HIS A 502 -27.63 12.24 -27.53
CA HIS A 502 -26.57 11.37 -27.04
C HIS A 502 -26.85 9.90 -27.41
N PRO A 503 -25.82 9.13 -27.80
CA PRO A 503 -25.94 7.78 -28.34
C PRO A 503 -26.25 6.72 -27.27
N PHE A 504 -27.37 6.87 -26.54
CA PHE A 504 -27.80 5.89 -25.54
C PHE A 504 -29.27 5.52 -25.73
N ALA A 505 -29.63 4.29 -25.40
CA ALA A 505 -31.00 3.80 -25.40
C ALA A 505 -31.20 2.70 -24.36
N SER A 506 -32.45 2.50 -23.96
CA SER A 506 -32.84 1.48 -23.00
C SER A 506 -34.24 0.94 -23.29
N THR A 507 -34.42 -0.35 -23.02
CA THR A 507 -35.67 -1.09 -23.25
C THR A 507 -36.01 -1.94 -22.02
N VAL A 508 -37.24 -1.85 -21.52
CA VAL A 508 -37.78 -2.71 -20.45
C VAL A 508 -38.62 -3.81 -21.10
N VAL A 509 -38.35 -5.07 -20.75
CA VAL A 509 -39.01 -6.26 -21.29
C VAL A 509 -39.55 -7.12 -20.15
N ALA A 510 -40.78 -7.61 -20.27
CA ALA A 510 -41.37 -8.56 -19.33
C ALA A 510 -40.75 -9.96 -19.45
N SER A 511 -41.01 -10.81 -18.46
CA SER A 511 -40.52 -12.19 -18.40
C SER A 511 -41.06 -13.09 -19.52
N ASP A 512 -42.17 -12.71 -20.17
CA ASP A 512 -42.73 -13.37 -21.35
C ASP A 512 -42.13 -12.87 -22.68
N GLY A 513 -41.18 -11.94 -22.63
CA GLY A 513 -40.54 -11.33 -23.80
C GLY A 513 -41.27 -10.11 -24.36
N ALA A 514 -42.38 -9.65 -23.75
CA ALA A 514 -43.10 -8.46 -24.21
C ALA A 514 -42.34 -7.16 -23.87
N VAL A 515 -42.10 -6.30 -24.87
CA VAL A 515 -41.47 -4.99 -24.66
C VAL A 515 -42.47 -4.04 -23.99
N LEU A 516 -42.14 -3.60 -22.78
CA LEU A 516 -42.97 -2.72 -21.94
C LEU A 516 -42.72 -1.23 -22.21
N ALA A 517 -41.46 -0.89 -22.49
CA ALA A 517 -41.01 0.47 -22.78
C ALA A 517 -39.69 0.45 -23.56
N SER A 518 -39.50 1.34 -24.53
CA SER A 518 -38.22 1.54 -25.24
C SER A 518 -38.00 3.02 -25.47
N GLU A 519 -36.89 3.55 -24.97
CA GLU A 519 -36.59 4.98 -25.04
C GLU A 519 -35.13 5.22 -25.43
N GLY A 520 -34.91 6.22 -26.28
CA GLY A 520 -33.57 6.78 -26.53
C GLY A 520 -33.25 7.90 -25.54
N ASN A 521 -31.98 8.30 -25.48
CA ASN A 521 -31.57 9.46 -24.68
C ASN A 521 -32.18 10.73 -25.26
N ASN A 522 -32.68 11.61 -24.39
CA ASN A 522 -33.21 12.92 -24.76
C ASN A 522 -32.58 14.06 -23.92
N SER A 523 -31.54 13.76 -23.14
CA SER A 523 -30.74 14.74 -22.42
C SER A 523 -30.13 15.77 -23.38
N MET A 524 -30.09 17.03 -22.95
CA MET A 524 -29.48 18.16 -23.66
C MET A 524 -28.77 19.09 -22.67
N PRO A 525 -27.58 18.77 -22.18
CA PRO A 525 -26.74 19.75 -21.52
C PRO A 525 -26.10 20.70 -22.56
N PRO A 526 -25.91 22.00 -22.26
CA PRO A 526 -26.34 22.71 -21.05
C PRO A 526 -27.82 23.18 -21.08
N GLU A 527 -28.53 23.01 -22.20
CA GLU A 527 -29.90 23.52 -22.41
C GLU A 527 -30.98 22.43 -22.42
N GLY A 528 -31.77 22.31 -21.34
CA GLY A 528 -32.88 21.35 -21.27
C GLY A 528 -32.89 20.59 -19.95
N ASP A 529 -33.55 19.44 -19.94
CA ASP A 529 -33.59 18.57 -18.77
C ASP A 529 -32.46 17.52 -18.87
N PRO A 530 -31.38 17.66 -18.08
CA PRO A 530 -30.24 16.76 -18.13
C PRO A 530 -30.55 15.37 -17.58
N THR A 531 -31.70 15.19 -16.91
CA THR A 531 -32.08 13.90 -16.31
C THR A 531 -32.66 12.92 -17.34
N GLN A 532 -32.91 13.35 -18.58
CA GLN A 532 -33.61 12.59 -19.62
C GLN A 532 -32.77 11.47 -20.27
N HIS A 533 -32.05 10.71 -19.45
CA HIS A 533 -31.30 9.52 -19.82
C HIS A 533 -32.25 8.41 -20.28
N ALA A 534 -31.78 7.54 -21.17
CA ALA A 534 -32.60 6.51 -21.77
C ALA A 534 -33.22 5.57 -20.74
N GLU A 535 -32.41 5.13 -19.77
CA GLU A 535 -32.81 4.22 -18.68
C GLU A 535 -33.84 4.87 -17.77
N LEU A 536 -33.63 6.15 -17.41
CA LEU A 536 -34.59 6.90 -16.60
C LEU A 536 -35.95 6.99 -17.31
N ARG A 537 -35.93 7.31 -18.60
CA ARG A 537 -37.14 7.45 -19.42
C ARG A 537 -37.86 6.12 -19.59
N ALA A 538 -37.13 5.04 -19.89
CA ALA A 538 -37.70 3.70 -20.06
C ALA A 538 -38.30 3.18 -18.74
N ALA A 539 -37.58 3.30 -17.63
CA ALA A 539 -38.08 2.90 -16.31
C ALA A 539 -39.31 3.71 -15.88
N ALA A 540 -39.29 5.04 -16.08
CA ALA A 540 -40.42 5.90 -15.77
C ALA A 540 -41.65 5.60 -16.65
N GLN A 541 -41.47 5.28 -17.92
CA GLN A 541 -42.56 4.90 -18.82
C GLN A 541 -43.17 3.55 -18.42
N ALA A 542 -42.34 2.58 -18.04
CA ALA A 542 -42.80 1.28 -17.55
C ALA A 542 -43.58 1.43 -16.22
N ALA A 543 -43.07 2.19 -15.26
CA ALA A 543 -43.70 2.41 -13.96
C ALA A 543 -45.03 3.19 -14.02
N ARG A 544 -45.32 3.90 -15.12
CA ARG A 544 -46.64 4.52 -15.33
C ARG A 544 -47.72 3.53 -15.75
N LYS A 545 -47.33 2.39 -16.31
CA LYS A 545 -48.24 1.39 -16.89
C LYS A 545 -48.34 0.13 -16.04
N PHE A 546 -47.29 -0.19 -15.30
CA PHE A 546 -47.16 -1.46 -14.55
C PHE A 546 -46.81 -1.18 -13.09
N SER A 547 -47.30 -2.04 -12.21
CA SER A 547 -46.97 -2.03 -10.78
C SER A 547 -45.55 -2.52 -10.52
N ALA A 548 -45.00 -2.19 -9.35
CA ALA A 548 -43.68 -2.68 -8.94
C ALA A 548 -43.61 -4.21 -8.81
N GLU A 549 -44.73 -4.87 -8.53
CA GLU A 549 -44.81 -6.34 -8.46
C GLU A 549 -44.69 -6.96 -9.86
N GLU A 550 -45.39 -6.39 -10.85
CA GLU A 550 -45.27 -6.82 -12.26
C GLU A 550 -43.86 -6.57 -12.82
N LEU A 551 -43.27 -5.42 -12.50
CA LEU A 551 -41.90 -5.07 -12.92
C LEU A 551 -40.81 -5.89 -12.23
N SER A 552 -41.10 -6.55 -11.10
CA SER A 552 -40.10 -7.35 -10.36
C SER A 552 -39.55 -8.53 -11.16
N SER A 553 -40.27 -8.98 -12.19
CA SER A 553 -39.83 -10.02 -13.12
C SER A 553 -39.33 -9.47 -14.46
N ALA A 554 -39.39 -8.16 -14.66
CA ALA A 554 -38.96 -7.51 -15.89
C ALA A 554 -37.43 -7.29 -15.92
N THR A 555 -36.89 -7.27 -17.14
CA THR A 555 -35.48 -6.97 -17.42
C THR A 555 -35.36 -5.64 -18.13
N LEU A 556 -34.46 -4.77 -17.65
CA LEU A 556 -34.04 -3.56 -18.37
C LEU A 556 -32.77 -3.86 -19.14
N TYR A 557 -32.84 -3.75 -20.46
CA TYR A 557 -31.70 -3.76 -21.37
C TYR A 557 -31.25 -2.31 -21.62
N THR A 558 -29.94 -2.06 -21.58
CA THR A 558 -29.39 -0.72 -21.87
C THR A 558 -28.11 -0.78 -22.69
N SER A 559 -27.91 0.20 -23.57
CA SER A 559 -26.72 0.29 -24.43
C SER A 559 -25.43 0.57 -23.67
N ALA A 560 -25.51 1.13 -22.45
CA ALA A 560 -24.37 1.36 -21.58
C ALA A 560 -24.76 1.17 -20.11
N GLU A 561 -23.78 0.88 -19.26
CA GLU A 561 -23.99 0.68 -17.83
C GLU A 561 -24.73 1.90 -17.20
N PRO A 562 -25.82 1.67 -16.45
CA PRO A 562 -26.64 2.77 -15.95
C PRO A 562 -25.91 3.56 -14.86
N CYS A 563 -25.84 4.88 -15.02
CA CYS A 563 -25.26 5.75 -14.00
C CYS A 563 -26.04 5.71 -12.67
N VAL A 564 -25.47 6.30 -11.61
CA VAL A 564 -26.08 6.33 -10.26
C VAL A 564 -27.54 6.81 -10.23
N MET A 565 -27.89 7.82 -11.03
CA MET A 565 -29.27 8.34 -11.13
C MET A 565 -30.21 7.30 -11.75
N CYS A 566 -29.81 6.70 -12.87
CA CYS A 566 -30.60 5.71 -13.59
C CYS A 566 -30.75 4.44 -12.74
N THR A 567 -29.67 3.98 -12.13
CA THR A 567 -29.68 2.83 -11.21
C THR A 567 -30.64 3.06 -10.03
N GLY A 568 -30.63 4.27 -9.45
CA GLY A 568 -31.59 4.65 -8.41
C GLY A 568 -33.04 4.59 -8.90
N ALA A 569 -33.32 5.05 -10.11
CA ALA A 569 -34.67 4.99 -10.67
C ALA A 569 -35.15 3.56 -10.92
N ILE A 570 -34.30 2.71 -11.51
CA ILE A 570 -34.57 1.29 -11.73
C ILE A 570 -34.96 0.63 -10.39
N TYR A 571 -34.16 0.89 -9.35
CA TYR A 571 -34.40 0.41 -7.99
C TYR A 571 -35.77 0.81 -7.45
N TRP A 572 -36.15 2.08 -7.58
CA TRP A 572 -37.44 2.58 -7.09
C TRP A 572 -38.63 2.10 -7.90
N THR A 573 -38.48 1.92 -9.22
CA THR A 573 -39.52 1.36 -10.09
C THR A 573 -39.79 -0.12 -9.86
N GLY A 574 -38.87 -0.84 -9.21
CA GLY A 574 -39.03 -2.26 -8.87
C GLY A 574 -38.67 -3.22 -9.99
N ILE A 575 -37.88 -2.78 -10.98
CA ILE A 575 -37.37 -3.66 -12.05
C ILE A 575 -36.36 -4.64 -11.44
N GLY A 576 -36.53 -5.94 -11.71
CA GLY A 576 -35.77 -7.01 -11.04
C GLY A 576 -34.43 -7.37 -11.67
N ARG A 577 -34.18 -7.00 -12.92
CA ARG A 577 -32.97 -7.38 -13.65
C ARG A 577 -32.47 -6.27 -14.59
N ILE A 578 -31.16 -6.08 -14.65
CA ILE A 578 -30.46 -5.14 -15.54
C ILE A 578 -29.50 -5.93 -16.42
N VAL A 579 -29.57 -5.70 -17.73
CA VAL A 579 -28.63 -6.23 -18.71
C VAL A 579 -28.03 -5.06 -19.49
N TYR A 580 -26.71 -4.91 -19.51
CA TYR A 580 -26.07 -3.76 -20.16
C TYR A 580 -24.98 -4.16 -21.15
N ALA A 581 -24.83 -3.35 -22.21
CA ALA A 581 -23.92 -3.66 -23.29
C ALA A 581 -22.49 -3.15 -23.02
N LEU A 582 -22.33 -1.83 -22.92
CA LEU A 582 -21.05 -1.18 -22.71
C LEU A 582 -20.80 -0.91 -21.21
N SER A 583 -19.62 -1.24 -20.67
CA SER A 583 -19.28 -0.88 -19.28
C SER A 583 -19.05 0.63 -19.11
N GLU A 584 -19.28 1.16 -17.91
CA GLU A 584 -19.01 2.57 -17.61
C GLU A 584 -17.53 2.93 -17.81
N SER A 585 -16.63 2.02 -17.41
CA SER A 585 -15.18 2.17 -17.60
C SER A 585 -14.77 2.26 -19.07
N ARG A 586 -15.40 1.47 -19.95
CA ARG A 586 -15.15 1.51 -21.39
C ARG A 586 -15.75 2.76 -22.03
N LEU A 587 -16.94 3.16 -21.59
CA LEU A 587 -17.60 4.40 -22.02
C LEU A 587 -16.73 5.63 -21.69
N LEU A 588 -16.17 5.71 -20.48
CA LEU A 588 -15.26 6.77 -20.06
C LEU A 588 -14.05 6.90 -21.01
N GLY A 589 -13.52 5.76 -21.49
CA GLY A 589 -12.45 5.73 -22.49
C GLY A 589 -12.85 6.29 -23.86
N LEU A 590 -14.15 6.24 -24.21
CA LEU A 590 -14.70 6.79 -25.45
C LEU A 590 -15.06 8.28 -25.33
N THR A 591 -15.57 8.71 -24.17
CA THR A 591 -16.03 10.09 -23.96
C THR A 591 -14.93 11.03 -23.50
N GLY A 592 -13.96 10.56 -22.70
CA GLY A 592 -12.95 11.41 -22.09
C GLY A 592 -13.55 12.41 -21.09
N ASP A 593 -13.04 13.64 -21.10
CA ASP A 593 -13.46 14.77 -20.26
C ASP A 593 -14.56 15.65 -20.90
N ASP A 594 -15.39 15.06 -21.77
CA ASP A 594 -16.45 15.79 -22.48
C ASP A 594 -17.44 16.44 -21.47
N PRO A 595 -17.63 17.78 -21.51
CA PRO A 595 -18.46 18.50 -20.56
C PRO A 595 -19.95 18.15 -20.65
N GLU A 596 -20.40 17.56 -21.76
CA GLU A 596 -21.78 17.07 -21.92
C GLU A 596 -22.01 15.70 -21.27
N ASN A 597 -20.95 14.97 -20.88
CA ASN A 597 -21.07 13.67 -20.21
C ASN A 597 -20.07 13.50 -19.05
N PRO A 598 -20.23 14.26 -17.94
CA PRO A 598 -19.45 14.08 -16.73
C PRO A 598 -19.83 12.74 -16.07
N THR A 599 -19.16 11.67 -16.50
CA THR A 599 -19.48 10.29 -16.12
C THR A 599 -18.95 10.04 -14.70
N PHE A 600 -19.81 9.52 -13.82
CA PHE A 600 -19.34 8.97 -12.55
C PHE A 600 -18.55 7.69 -12.85
N ASP A 601 -17.44 7.42 -12.17
CA ASP A 601 -16.80 6.10 -12.25
C ASP A 601 -17.33 5.27 -11.08
N LEU A 602 -18.61 4.88 -11.15
CA LEU A 602 -19.34 4.21 -10.07
C LEU A 602 -20.28 3.14 -10.65
N PRO A 603 -19.83 1.87 -10.71
CA PRO A 603 -20.61 0.78 -11.27
C PRO A 603 -21.99 0.62 -10.63
N CYS A 604 -22.98 0.24 -11.44
CA CYS A 604 -24.38 0.16 -10.99
C CYS A 604 -24.60 -0.90 -9.88
N TRP A 605 -23.81 -1.97 -9.88
CA TRP A 605 -23.86 -3.01 -8.86
C TRP A 605 -23.44 -2.50 -7.48
N GLU A 606 -22.57 -1.49 -7.40
CA GLU A 606 -22.18 -0.91 -6.10
C GLU A 606 -23.35 -0.11 -5.50
N VAL A 607 -24.10 0.62 -6.32
CA VAL A 607 -25.30 1.35 -5.91
C VAL A 607 -26.38 0.39 -5.41
N ILE A 608 -26.64 -0.69 -6.16
CA ILE A 608 -27.62 -1.72 -5.80
C ILE A 608 -27.24 -2.43 -4.50
N ALA A 609 -25.94 -2.73 -4.30
CA ALA A 609 -25.45 -3.40 -3.10
C ALA A 609 -25.67 -2.60 -1.80
N ARG A 610 -25.97 -1.30 -1.89
CA ARG A 610 -26.35 -0.44 -0.74
C ARG A 610 -27.87 -0.36 -0.52
N GLY A 611 -28.67 -1.01 -1.35
CA GLY A 611 -30.13 -1.05 -1.27
C GLY A 611 -30.67 -2.24 -0.45
N GLN A 612 -32.00 -2.29 -0.30
CA GLN A 612 -32.72 -3.37 0.38
C GLN A 612 -33.42 -4.34 -0.59
N ARG A 613 -33.34 -4.08 -1.90
CA ARG A 613 -33.93 -4.91 -2.97
C ARG A 613 -32.84 -5.64 -3.72
N HIS A 614 -33.11 -6.89 -4.08
CA HIS A 614 -32.23 -7.66 -4.96
C HIS A 614 -32.57 -7.34 -6.41
N ILE A 615 -31.57 -6.87 -7.16
CA ILE A 615 -31.66 -6.64 -8.62
C ILE A 615 -30.50 -7.42 -9.24
N GLU A 616 -30.81 -8.33 -10.14
CA GLU A 616 -29.79 -9.06 -10.89
C GLU A 616 -29.14 -8.14 -11.92
N VAL A 617 -27.81 -8.18 -12.03
CA VAL A 617 -27.05 -7.35 -12.97
C VAL A 617 -26.21 -8.26 -13.85
N VAL A 618 -26.36 -8.14 -15.16
CA VAL A 618 -25.65 -8.93 -16.17
C VAL A 618 -25.01 -8.00 -17.20
N GLY A 619 -23.70 -8.09 -17.35
CA GLY A 619 -22.94 -7.25 -18.27
C GLY A 619 -21.50 -7.06 -17.80
N PRO A 620 -20.67 -6.37 -18.61
CA PRO A 620 -20.99 -5.89 -19.95
C PRO A 620 -21.13 -7.04 -20.97
N LEU A 621 -21.93 -6.84 -22.02
CA LEU A 621 -22.13 -7.80 -23.12
C LEU A 621 -21.96 -7.05 -24.45
N ILE A 622 -21.34 -7.64 -25.47
CA ILE A 622 -21.18 -7.03 -26.81
C ILE A 622 -20.59 -5.59 -26.82
N GLU A 623 -19.60 -5.31 -25.97
CA GLU A 623 -18.99 -3.97 -25.83
C GLU A 623 -18.52 -3.36 -27.15
N ASP A 624 -17.92 -4.17 -28.03
CA ASP A 624 -17.44 -3.70 -29.33
C ASP A 624 -18.59 -3.31 -30.26
N GLU A 625 -19.71 -4.06 -30.26
CA GLU A 625 -20.91 -3.71 -31.03
C GLU A 625 -21.55 -2.42 -30.51
N ALA A 626 -21.62 -2.27 -29.17
CA ALA A 626 -22.19 -1.08 -28.53
C ALA A 626 -21.33 0.18 -28.75
N ALA A 627 -20.00 0.04 -28.78
CA ALA A 627 -19.08 1.16 -29.01
C ALA A 627 -19.29 1.83 -30.38
N VAL A 628 -19.77 1.10 -31.40
CA VAL A 628 -20.05 1.64 -32.75
C VAL A 628 -21.06 2.79 -32.69
N ALA A 629 -22.04 2.74 -31.80
CA ALA A 629 -23.00 3.83 -31.63
C ALA A 629 -22.31 5.15 -31.22
N HIS A 630 -21.20 5.08 -30.49
CA HIS A 630 -20.46 6.25 -30.00
C HIS A 630 -19.45 6.82 -31.02
N GLU A 631 -19.09 6.08 -32.06
CA GLU A 631 -18.03 6.49 -33.00
C GLU A 631 -18.33 7.83 -33.69
N GLY A 632 -17.37 8.76 -33.59
CA GLY A 632 -17.48 10.08 -34.22
C GLY A 632 -18.55 10.99 -33.62
N PHE A 633 -19.21 10.64 -32.52
CA PHE A 633 -20.16 11.53 -31.83
C PHE A 633 -19.41 12.53 -30.93
N TRP A 634 -18.57 12.03 -30.02
CA TRP A 634 -17.84 12.81 -29.01
C TRP A 634 -16.73 13.71 -29.57
N THR A 635 -16.31 13.50 -30.82
CA THR A 635 -15.23 14.28 -31.46
C THR A 635 -15.73 15.44 -32.31
N ARG A 636 -17.05 15.60 -32.50
CA ARG A 636 -17.62 16.56 -33.47
C ARG A 636 -17.97 17.95 -32.94
N ARG A 637 -17.85 18.22 -31.63
CA ARG A 637 -18.41 19.45 -31.04
C ARG A 637 -17.41 20.47 -30.50
N THR A 638 -16.10 20.21 -30.59
CA THR A 638 -15.08 21.19 -30.16
C THR A 638 -14.89 22.37 -31.13
N ASP A 639 -15.56 22.38 -32.29
CA ASP A 639 -15.30 23.33 -33.39
C ASP A 639 -16.46 24.30 -33.71
N VAL A 640 -17.46 24.47 -32.84
CA VAL A 640 -18.52 25.48 -33.05
C VAL A 640 -18.80 26.28 -31.77
N ASN A 641 -18.18 27.47 -31.73
CA ASN A 641 -18.42 28.67 -30.91
C ASN A 641 -18.61 28.55 -29.39
#